data_AF-A0A2W5URT1-F1
#
_entry.id   AF-A0A2W5URT1-F1
#
_cell.length_a   1.000
_cell.length_b   1.000
_cell.length_c   1.000
_cell.angle_alpha   90.00
_cell.angle_beta   90.00
_cell.angle_gamma   90.00
#
_symmetry.space_group_name_H-M   'P 1'
#
loop_
_entity.id
_entity.type
_entity.pdbx_description
1 polymer ?
#
loop_
_entity_poly.entity_id
_entity_poly.type
_entity_poly.pdbx_seq_one_letter_code
_entity_poly.pdbx_strand_id
1 'polypeptide(L)'
;MYEYLLVDLVMIAPLVLVGLFRPQWFQGGLKPGIKATISASIPFIVWDALVVNRHWWFNPAYVMPLRIFGLPVEEYLFFCIVPLACIFTWELAFAAKRERPVKWLSFAPWLVMAVTAALGAWAWSTGREYTAFSLWSVGFSALMDVFAGTRVYSMVKGWAYLVTVGALTTVFNGYLTGRPIVQYDERFQLPFRVITIPIEDYGFGIALAMLAASLYQANRARRFAPSLFTWLIEKRFGGYRHEVEVPNPSAPEKLAAPERVAVIGGGLAGLTAAELLSRRGFEVTVFEKNTYLGGKLSSWKEDVDGKSRDIEHGFHAFFHHYYNFNHWLAETGLSKALEPVGDYLVIGADGRRYSFQEVENTPLLNLIALYGKGLFRMVDVANPTTGQALQKFLEWDDQKIPAQLDEVSFAEYAKKARIPKSLMVIFTAFARAFFAHEDRLSMSELVKSFHFYYLSHDRGLSFDRLTSTVEEAVMGPLATRLRAQGVTIRTGAAVKSLKVEGGFEVDGERFDSVVLAANVTAAKALLPGRFDALTAGQRYAVLRLWLSKPLGGEKMPAFVATERVRALDAFCPVSDEVLELHSYALPDDLSDADVTRVLEEEFKRYVPHFDASSITSRHLQLRDDFTAFHLGLAKHRPSVETNVPGLVLAGDWVGLPFPSMLMEGAHTSGVMAANVLCKRAGVRTFPVWSVPKRGLLARG
;
A
#
# COMPACT_ATOMS: atom_id res chain seq x y z
N MET A 1 35.24 -32.03 -28.13
CA MET A 1 35.14 -31.87 -26.66
C MET A 1 34.33 -30.61 -26.44
N TYR A 2 33.30 -30.62 -25.58
CA TYR A 2 32.44 -29.45 -25.35
C TYR A 2 33.18 -28.42 -24.49
N GLU A 3 34.22 -27.80 -25.05
CA GLU A 3 35.12 -26.87 -24.36
C GLU A 3 34.36 -25.63 -23.87
N TYR A 4 33.30 -25.20 -24.56
CA TYR A 4 32.52 -24.07 -24.09
C TYR A 4 31.81 -24.37 -22.76
N LEU A 5 31.18 -25.55 -22.63
CA LEU A 5 30.58 -25.97 -21.36
C LEU A 5 31.63 -26.02 -20.24
N LEU A 6 32.86 -26.47 -20.55
CA LEU A 6 33.93 -26.51 -19.56
C LEU A 6 34.28 -25.11 -19.04
N VAL A 7 34.30 -24.10 -19.93
CA VAL A 7 34.51 -22.70 -19.53
C VAL A 7 33.40 -22.24 -18.58
N ASP A 8 32.12 -22.50 -18.91
CA ASP A 8 30.99 -22.15 -18.04
C ASP A 8 31.09 -22.82 -16.66
N LEU A 9 31.46 -24.11 -16.62
CA LEU A 9 31.64 -24.85 -15.38
C LEU A 9 32.80 -24.30 -14.53
N VAL A 10 33.89 -23.86 -15.18
CA VAL A 10 35.01 -23.20 -14.48
C VAL A 10 34.57 -21.84 -13.93
N MET A 11 33.75 -21.08 -14.66
CA MET A 11 33.24 -19.77 -14.21
C MET A 11 32.30 -19.87 -13.01
N ILE A 12 31.45 -20.91 -12.96
CA ILE A 12 30.51 -21.11 -11.84
C ILE A 12 31.17 -21.79 -10.63
N ALA A 13 32.30 -22.49 -10.80
CA ALA A 13 32.93 -23.25 -9.72
C ALA A 13 33.28 -22.40 -8.47
N PRO A 14 33.86 -21.18 -8.58
CA PRO A 14 34.08 -20.32 -7.42
C PRO A 14 32.79 -19.95 -6.70
N LEU A 15 31.69 -19.72 -7.44
CA LEU A 15 30.38 -19.40 -6.89
C LEU A 15 29.80 -20.57 -6.08
N VAL A 16 29.91 -21.79 -6.62
CA VAL A 16 29.43 -23.02 -5.98
C VAL A 16 30.28 -23.38 -4.77
N LEU A 17 31.61 -23.37 -4.90
CA LEU A 17 32.53 -23.70 -3.81
C LEU A 17 32.37 -22.71 -2.66
N VAL A 18 32.35 -21.40 -2.93
CA VAL A 18 32.20 -20.42 -1.86
C VAL A 18 30.78 -20.41 -1.28
N GLY A 19 29.75 -20.63 -2.10
CA GLY A 19 28.36 -20.75 -1.65
C GLY A 19 28.11 -21.95 -0.73
N LEU A 20 28.79 -23.08 -0.95
CA LEU A 20 28.71 -24.28 -0.10
C LEU A 20 29.41 -24.10 1.25
N PHE A 21 30.53 -23.38 1.30
CA PHE A 21 31.36 -23.27 2.52
C PHE A 21 31.12 -21.99 3.33
N ARG A 22 30.51 -20.94 2.77
CA ARG A 22 30.23 -19.65 3.45
C ARG A 22 28.93 -18.98 2.95
N PRO A 23 27.74 -19.55 3.24
CA PRO A 23 26.45 -19.01 2.78
C PRO A 23 26.16 -17.56 3.25
N GLN A 24 26.83 -17.12 4.33
CA GLN A 24 26.77 -15.77 4.88
C GLN A 24 27.37 -14.64 4.02
N TRP A 25 28.01 -14.96 2.88
CA TRP A 25 28.62 -13.95 1.99
C TRP A 25 27.65 -13.36 0.96
N PHE A 26 26.46 -13.94 0.77
CA PHE A 26 25.36 -13.27 0.06
C PHE A 26 24.52 -12.44 1.03
N GLN A 27 25.00 -11.26 1.43
CA GLN A 27 24.29 -10.42 2.38
C GLN A 27 22.92 -9.93 1.87
N GLY A 28 22.70 -9.90 0.55
CA GLY A 28 21.41 -9.58 -0.08
C GLY A 28 20.54 -10.79 -0.44
N GLY A 29 21.01 -12.02 -0.19
CA GLY A 29 20.34 -13.25 -0.61
C GLY A 29 20.53 -13.59 -2.10
N LEU A 30 20.43 -14.88 -2.44
CA LEU A 30 20.62 -15.36 -3.81
C LEU A 30 19.44 -15.01 -4.75
N LYS A 31 18.22 -14.89 -4.21
CA LYS A 31 16.99 -14.61 -5.00
C LYS A 31 17.05 -13.25 -5.73
N PRO A 32 17.42 -12.12 -5.08
CA PRO A 32 17.63 -10.85 -5.79
C PRO A 32 18.73 -10.89 -6.85
N GLY A 33 19.79 -11.68 -6.61
CA GLY A 33 20.86 -11.91 -7.57
C GLY A 33 20.37 -12.61 -8.83
N ILE A 34 19.68 -13.75 -8.67
CA ILE A 34 19.06 -14.49 -9.78
C ILE A 34 18.09 -13.61 -10.57
N LYS A 35 17.23 -12.85 -9.88
CA LYS A 35 16.28 -11.93 -10.54
C LYS A 35 17.01 -10.87 -11.37
N ALA A 36 18.07 -10.27 -10.83
CA ALA A 36 18.88 -9.28 -11.53
C ALA A 36 19.59 -9.89 -12.74
N THR A 37 20.19 -11.07 -12.60
CA THR A 37 20.81 -11.83 -13.69
C THR A 37 19.82 -12.07 -14.82
N ILE A 38 18.67 -12.71 -14.55
CA ILE A 38 17.68 -13.01 -15.60
C ILE A 38 17.23 -11.72 -16.31
N SER A 39 16.95 -10.67 -15.54
CA SER A 39 16.49 -9.39 -16.10
C SER A 39 17.56 -8.71 -16.96
N ALA A 40 18.82 -8.75 -16.52
CA ALA A 40 19.94 -8.16 -17.24
C ALA A 40 20.26 -8.94 -18.52
N SER A 41 20.06 -10.25 -18.55
CA SER A 41 20.45 -11.11 -19.67
C SER A 41 19.46 -11.12 -20.84
N ILE A 42 18.17 -10.85 -20.59
CA ILE A 42 17.12 -10.91 -21.64
C ILE A 42 17.48 -10.08 -22.88
N PRO A 43 17.87 -8.78 -22.78
CA PRO A 43 18.18 -7.98 -23.96
C PRO A 43 19.34 -8.54 -24.79
N PHE A 44 20.34 -9.14 -24.12
CA PHE A 44 21.54 -9.68 -24.78
C PHE A 44 21.26 -11.02 -25.45
N ILE A 45 20.50 -11.92 -24.79
CA ILE A 45 20.07 -13.19 -25.40
C ILE A 45 19.21 -12.93 -26.64
N VAL A 46 18.28 -11.98 -26.57
CA VAL A 46 17.42 -11.60 -27.71
C VAL A 46 18.29 -11.08 -28.86
N TRP A 47 19.25 -10.21 -28.55
CA TRP A 47 20.19 -9.69 -29.54
C TRP A 47 21.00 -10.81 -30.20
N ASP A 48 21.67 -11.65 -29.41
CA ASP A 48 22.52 -12.72 -29.91
C ASP A 48 21.76 -13.73 -30.77
N ALA A 49 20.52 -14.07 -30.38
CA ALA A 49 19.66 -14.93 -31.18
C ALA A 49 19.30 -14.32 -32.55
N LEU A 50 19.24 -13.00 -32.67
CA LEU A 50 18.94 -12.30 -33.93
C LEU A 50 20.15 -12.20 -34.86
N VAL A 51 21.38 -12.23 -34.34
CA VAL A 51 22.60 -11.98 -35.12
C VAL A 51 23.57 -13.15 -35.21
N VAL A 52 23.33 -14.23 -34.47
CA VAL A 52 24.05 -15.48 -34.63
C VAL A 52 23.93 -15.97 -36.08
N ASN A 53 25.06 -16.36 -36.67
CA ASN A 53 25.26 -16.69 -38.10
C ASN A 53 25.22 -15.49 -39.06
N ARG A 54 25.17 -14.25 -38.56
CA ARG A 54 25.30 -13.03 -39.37
C ARG A 54 26.51 -12.21 -38.94
N HIS A 55 26.58 -11.83 -37.67
CA HIS A 55 27.70 -11.05 -37.13
C HIS A 55 28.83 -11.95 -36.61
N TRP A 56 28.46 -13.11 -36.07
CA TRP A 56 29.38 -14.06 -35.48
C TRP A 56 28.72 -15.46 -35.40
N TRP A 57 29.50 -16.52 -35.21
CA TRP A 57 29.02 -17.89 -35.14
C TRP A 57 29.87 -18.77 -34.22
N PHE A 58 29.31 -19.93 -33.85
CA PHE A 58 30.00 -20.95 -33.06
C PHE A 58 30.62 -22.01 -33.95
N ASN A 59 31.78 -22.52 -33.54
CA ASN A 59 32.36 -23.70 -34.15
C ASN A 59 31.73 -24.99 -33.56
N PRO A 60 31.01 -25.80 -34.37
CA PRO A 60 30.31 -26.99 -33.88
C PRO A 60 31.20 -28.03 -33.20
N ALA A 61 32.52 -28.00 -33.42
CA ALA A 61 33.46 -28.93 -32.79
C ALA A 61 33.61 -28.72 -31.27
N TYR A 62 33.24 -27.54 -30.76
CA TYR A 62 33.48 -27.10 -29.38
C TYR A 62 32.21 -26.91 -28.55
N VAL A 63 31.04 -27.02 -29.15
CA VAL A 63 29.73 -26.80 -28.54
C VAL A 63 28.83 -28.03 -28.71
N MET A 64 27.85 -28.20 -27.84
CA MET A 64 26.85 -29.25 -27.93
C MET A 64 26.05 -29.13 -29.22
N PRO A 65 25.33 -30.17 -29.66
CA PRO A 65 24.45 -30.08 -30.84
C PRO A 65 23.11 -29.40 -30.57
N LEU A 66 22.66 -29.31 -29.32
CA LEU A 66 21.37 -28.72 -28.97
C LEU A 66 21.38 -27.19 -29.17
N ARG A 67 20.40 -26.67 -29.92
CA ARG A 67 20.24 -25.25 -30.23
C ARG A 67 18.85 -24.77 -29.86
N ILE A 68 18.76 -23.59 -29.27
CA ILE A 68 17.51 -22.87 -29.00
C ILE A 68 17.65 -21.49 -29.64
N PHE A 69 16.74 -21.13 -30.56
CA PHE A 69 16.83 -19.89 -31.36
C PHE A 69 18.20 -19.65 -32.02
N GLY A 70 18.85 -20.71 -32.49
CA GLY A 70 20.16 -20.61 -33.16
C GLY A 70 21.38 -20.58 -32.21
N LEU A 71 21.17 -20.41 -30.90
CA LEU A 71 22.24 -20.38 -29.90
C LEU A 71 22.44 -21.76 -29.24
N PRO A 72 23.69 -22.17 -28.93
CA PRO A 72 23.99 -23.34 -28.12
C PRO A 72 23.49 -23.16 -26.69
N VAL A 73 23.22 -24.27 -25.99
CA VAL A 73 22.78 -24.22 -24.58
C VAL A 73 23.81 -23.53 -23.69
N GLU A 74 25.09 -23.72 -24.01
CA GLU A 74 26.22 -23.07 -23.38
C GLU A 74 26.12 -21.54 -23.41
N GLU A 75 25.60 -20.93 -24.48
CA GLU A 75 25.42 -19.47 -24.52
C GLU A 75 24.37 -19.01 -23.50
N TYR A 76 23.28 -19.75 -23.34
CA TYR A 76 22.28 -19.44 -22.31
C TYR A 76 22.84 -19.61 -20.89
N LEU A 77 23.70 -20.62 -20.69
CA LEU A 77 24.41 -20.82 -19.43
C LEU A 77 25.38 -19.67 -19.16
N PHE A 78 26.15 -19.24 -20.16
CA PHE A 78 27.03 -18.08 -20.10
C PHE A 78 26.27 -16.83 -19.63
N PHE A 79 25.12 -16.53 -20.24
CA PHE A 79 24.25 -15.42 -19.83
C PHE A 79 23.60 -15.60 -18.45
N CYS A 80 23.60 -16.79 -17.85
CA CYS A 80 23.13 -16.99 -16.48
C CYS A 80 24.30 -16.92 -15.47
N ILE A 81 25.45 -17.47 -15.84
CA ILE A 81 26.61 -17.64 -14.97
C ILE A 81 27.40 -16.35 -14.86
N VAL A 82 27.69 -15.67 -15.99
CA VAL A 82 28.53 -14.48 -16.01
C VAL A 82 27.94 -13.36 -15.16
N PRO A 83 26.67 -12.93 -15.32
CA PRO A 83 26.15 -11.82 -14.52
C PRO A 83 26.03 -12.20 -13.05
N LEU A 84 25.76 -13.47 -12.74
CA LEU A 84 25.68 -13.96 -11.37
C LEU A 84 27.07 -13.97 -10.70
N ALA A 85 28.11 -14.40 -11.41
CA ALA A 85 29.49 -14.32 -10.96
C ALA A 85 29.93 -12.86 -10.78
N CYS A 86 29.55 -11.97 -11.71
CA CYS A 86 29.75 -10.53 -11.62
C CYS A 86 29.08 -9.92 -10.37
N ILE A 87 27.85 -10.30 -10.03
CA ILE A 87 27.16 -9.88 -8.79
C ILE A 87 27.88 -10.43 -7.56
N PHE A 88 28.36 -11.67 -7.62
CA PHE A 88 29.12 -12.26 -6.52
C PHE A 88 30.45 -11.53 -6.28
N THR A 89 31.18 -11.18 -7.34
CA THR A 89 32.39 -10.33 -7.25
C THR A 89 32.06 -8.96 -6.64
N TRP A 90 30.92 -8.37 -7.02
CA TRP A 90 30.44 -7.12 -6.43
C TRP A 90 30.23 -7.24 -4.90
N GLU A 91 29.61 -8.31 -4.42
CA GLU A 91 29.43 -8.53 -2.99
C GLU A 91 30.77 -8.84 -2.28
N LEU A 92 31.59 -9.73 -2.81
CA LEU A 92 32.80 -10.17 -2.11
C LEU A 92 33.87 -9.07 -2.01
N ALA A 93 34.14 -8.38 -3.12
CA ALA A 93 35.21 -7.39 -3.18
C ALA A 93 34.76 -5.98 -2.77
N PHE A 94 33.45 -5.69 -2.83
CA PHE A 94 32.94 -4.32 -2.68
C PHE A 94 31.72 -4.16 -1.73
N ALA A 95 31.26 -5.20 -1.00
CA ALA A 95 30.13 -5.08 -0.04
C ALA A 95 30.49 -4.45 1.31
N ALA A 96 31.76 -4.44 1.71
CA ALA A 96 32.13 -4.14 3.10
C ALA A 96 31.94 -2.67 3.53
N LYS A 97 31.65 -1.73 2.61
CA LYS A 97 31.40 -0.31 2.92
C LYS A 97 30.27 0.27 2.07
N ARG A 98 29.26 0.89 2.73
CA ARG A 98 28.26 1.74 2.06
C ARG A 98 28.95 3.02 1.56
N GLU A 99 29.45 2.98 0.33
CA GLU A 99 30.00 4.16 -0.33
C GLU A 99 28.87 5.02 -0.90
N ARG A 100 28.98 6.36 -0.74
CA ARG A 100 28.01 7.32 -1.27
C ARG A 100 28.46 7.78 -2.67
N PRO A 101 27.51 8.09 -3.58
CA PRO A 101 27.83 8.70 -4.86
C PRO A 101 28.69 9.95 -4.68
N VAL A 102 29.75 10.09 -5.47
CA VAL A 102 30.64 11.25 -5.40
C VAL A 102 30.04 12.37 -6.23
N LYS A 103 29.86 13.57 -5.64
CA LYS A 103 29.16 14.69 -6.29
C LYS A 103 29.71 15.04 -7.68
N TRP A 104 31.04 15.07 -7.85
CA TRP A 104 31.65 15.38 -9.14
C TRP A 104 31.50 14.24 -10.16
N LEU A 105 31.24 13.00 -9.76
CA LEU A 105 30.94 11.87 -10.67
C LEU A 105 29.44 11.71 -10.99
N SER A 106 28.59 12.61 -10.50
CA SER A 106 27.13 12.53 -10.75
C SER A 106 26.73 12.73 -12.21
N PHE A 107 27.58 13.38 -13.02
CA PHE A 107 27.37 13.53 -14.46
C PHE A 107 27.84 12.32 -15.28
N ALA A 108 28.60 11.40 -14.68
CA ALA A 108 29.23 10.29 -15.38
C ALA A 108 28.25 9.40 -16.19
N PRO A 109 27.09 8.95 -15.67
CA PRO A 109 26.19 8.12 -16.47
C PRO A 109 25.61 8.86 -17.68
N TRP A 110 25.35 10.16 -17.56
CA TRP A 110 24.89 11.01 -18.67
C TRP A 110 25.97 11.18 -19.74
N LEU A 111 27.22 11.37 -19.32
CA LEU A 111 28.34 11.45 -20.24
C LEU A 111 28.58 10.13 -20.97
N VAL A 112 28.57 9.00 -20.25
CA VAL A 112 28.69 7.66 -20.84
C VAL A 112 27.59 7.45 -21.88
N MET A 113 26.34 7.71 -21.53
CA MET A 113 25.21 7.58 -22.45
C MET A 113 25.35 8.48 -23.69
N ALA A 114 25.72 9.76 -23.52
CA ALA A 114 25.85 10.69 -24.64
C ALA A 114 26.98 10.27 -25.61
N VAL A 115 28.13 9.89 -25.06
CA VAL A 115 29.30 9.45 -25.84
C VAL A 115 29.00 8.16 -26.59
N THR A 116 28.44 7.15 -25.92
CA THR A 116 28.16 5.86 -26.57
C THR A 116 26.99 5.95 -27.55
N ALA A 117 26.00 6.82 -27.32
CA ALA A 117 24.95 7.10 -28.29
C ALA A 117 25.52 7.70 -29.58
N ALA A 118 26.38 8.72 -29.47
CA ALA A 118 27.01 9.39 -30.61
C ALA A 118 27.94 8.44 -31.39
N LEU A 119 28.83 7.73 -30.68
CA LEU A 119 29.74 6.76 -31.30
C LEU A 119 28.99 5.57 -31.89
N GLY A 120 27.92 5.10 -31.24
CA GLY A 120 27.09 4.02 -31.77
C GLY A 120 26.34 4.42 -33.04
N ALA A 121 25.80 5.64 -33.09
CA ALA A 121 25.19 6.19 -34.30
C ALA A 121 26.21 6.32 -35.46
N TRP A 122 27.43 6.75 -35.15
CA TRP A 122 28.54 6.75 -36.12
C TRP A 122 28.84 5.33 -36.61
N ALA A 123 29.05 4.37 -35.72
CA ALA A 123 29.35 2.98 -36.07
C ALA A 123 28.25 2.39 -36.98
N TRP A 124 26.99 2.61 -36.61
CA TRP A 124 25.82 2.21 -37.41
C TRP A 124 25.84 2.79 -38.82
N SER A 125 26.11 4.09 -38.95
CA SER A 125 26.17 4.77 -40.26
C SER A 125 27.27 4.22 -41.18
N THR A 126 28.28 3.57 -40.61
CA THR A 126 29.39 2.96 -41.36
C THR A 126 29.22 1.46 -41.62
N GLY A 127 28.05 0.89 -41.29
CA GLY A 127 27.77 -0.55 -41.45
C GLY A 127 28.35 -1.44 -40.35
N ARG A 128 28.94 -0.85 -39.29
CA ARG A 128 29.52 -1.57 -38.15
C ARG A 128 28.48 -1.82 -37.07
N GLU A 129 27.53 -2.69 -37.40
CA GLU A 129 26.37 -2.96 -36.54
C GLU A 129 26.78 -3.55 -35.18
N TYR A 130 27.72 -4.50 -35.12
CA TYR A 130 28.16 -5.12 -33.87
C TYR A 130 28.80 -4.09 -32.93
N THR A 131 29.64 -3.19 -33.48
CA THR A 131 30.20 -2.06 -32.73
C THR A 131 29.11 -1.11 -32.22
N ALA A 132 28.11 -0.79 -33.05
CA ALA A 132 27.02 0.11 -32.66
C ALA A 132 26.22 -0.45 -31.48
N PHE A 133 25.86 -1.74 -31.52
CA PHE A 133 25.11 -2.40 -30.46
C PHE A 133 25.91 -2.56 -29.17
N SER A 134 27.22 -2.85 -29.26
CA SER A 134 28.10 -2.89 -28.09
C SER A 134 28.10 -1.54 -27.37
N LEU A 135 28.28 -0.44 -28.12
CA LEU A 135 28.26 0.92 -27.57
C LEU A 135 26.90 1.28 -26.97
N TRP A 136 25.80 1.05 -27.69
CA TRP A 136 24.46 1.34 -27.19
C TRP A 136 24.09 0.51 -25.97
N SER A 137 24.58 -0.73 -25.85
CA SER A 137 24.41 -1.55 -24.65
C SER A 137 25.04 -0.91 -23.41
N VAL A 138 26.24 -0.32 -23.54
CA VAL A 138 26.91 0.42 -22.46
C VAL A 138 26.15 1.72 -22.12
N GLY A 139 25.62 2.42 -23.12
CA GLY A 139 24.75 3.58 -22.89
C GLY A 139 23.45 3.21 -22.17
N PHE A 140 22.85 2.10 -22.56
CA PHE A 140 21.63 1.57 -21.96
C PHE A 140 21.84 1.16 -20.51
N SER A 141 22.95 0.50 -20.16
CA SER A 141 23.25 0.16 -18.76
C SER A 141 23.44 1.41 -17.89
N ALA A 142 24.07 2.47 -18.42
CA ALA A 142 24.20 3.75 -17.71
C ALA A 142 22.85 4.46 -17.52
N LEU A 143 21.98 4.43 -18.55
CA LEU A 143 20.63 4.96 -18.47
C LEU A 143 19.80 4.20 -17.41
N MET A 144 19.88 2.86 -17.41
CA MET A 144 19.18 2.04 -16.43
C MET A 144 19.68 2.27 -14.99
N ASP A 145 20.97 2.54 -14.77
CA ASP A 145 21.49 2.92 -13.46
C ASP A 145 20.90 4.25 -12.93
N VAL A 146 20.70 5.23 -13.82
CA VAL A 146 20.02 6.49 -13.49
C VAL A 146 18.57 6.24 -13.14
N PHE A 147 17.85 5.48 -13.97
CA PHE A 147 16.45 5.16 -13.72
C PHE A 147 16.24 4.32 -12.46
N ALA A 148 17.15 3.39 -12.16
CA ALA A 148 17.11 2.58 -10.94
C ALA A 148 17.48 3.39 -9.68
N GLY A 149 18.03 4.59 -9.84
CA GLY A 149 18.47 5.43 -8.72
C GLY A 149 19.67 4.85 -7.95
N THR A 150 20.34 3.84 -8.49
CA THR A 150 21.43 3.11 -7.83
C THR A 150 22.76 3.85 -7.89
N ARG A 151 22.95 4.67 -8.94
CA ARG A 151 24.12 5.55 -9.13
C ARG A 151 25.46 4.79 -9.06
N VAL A 152 25.50 3.57 -9.56
CA VAL A 152 26.71 2.73 -9.63
C VAL A 152 27.80 3.43 -10.43
N TYR A 153 27.45 4.09 -11.54
CA TYR A 153 28.39 4.86 -12.37
C TYR A 153 28.96 6.10 -11.65
N SER A 154 28.33 6.53 -10.56
CA SER A 154 28.76 7.69 -9.76
C SER A 154 29.58 7.29 -8.51
N MET A 155 29.93 6.02 -8.35
CA MET A 155 30.71 5.51 -7.21
C MET A 155 32.13 5.13 -7.64
N VAL A 156 33.14 5.37 -6.79
CA VAL A 156 34.52 4.95 -7.07
C VAL A 156 34.61 3.43 -7.18
N LYS A 157 33.92 2.69 -6.29
CA LYS A 157 33.82 1.23 -6.40
C LYS A 157 33.18 0.74 -7.71
N GLY A 158 32.29 1.53 -8.33
CA GLY A 158 31.70 1.18 -9.63
C GLY A 158 32.75 1.11 -10.72
N TRP A 159 33.69 2.05 -10.73
CA TRP A 159 34.81 2.07 -11.66
C TRP A 159 35.88 1.02 -11.33
N ALA A 160 36.16 0.79 -10.04
CA ALA A 160 37.04 -0.30 -9.63
C ALA A 160 36.49 -1.68 -10.05
N TYR A 161 35.17 -1.85 -9.94
CA TYR A 161 34.47 -3.04 -10.39
C TYR A 161 34.60 -3.27 -11.90
N LEU A 162 34.49 -2.21 -12.71
CA LEU A 162 34.71 -2.30 -14.16
C LEU A 162 36.10 -2.82 -14.53
N VAL A 163 37.13 -2.38 -13.81
CA VAL A 163 38.50 -2.88 -14.02
C VAL A 163 38.58 -4.38 -13.73
N THR A 164 37.94 -4.84 -12.64
CA THR A 164 37.88 -6.27 -12.31
C THR A 164 37.13 -7.07 -13.38
N VAL A 165 35.97 -6.58 -13.84
CA VAL A 165 35.20 -7.23 -14.90
C VAL A 165 36.02 -7.32 -16.19
N GLY A 166 36.68 -6.23 -16.61
CA GLY A 166 37.53 -6.23 -17.80
C GLY A 166 38.70 -7.22 -17.71
N ALA A 167 39.31 -7.37 -16.53
CA ALA A 167 40.35 -8.38 -16.31
C ALA A 167 39.80 -9.81 -16.47
N LEU A 168 38.61 -10.09 -15.92
CA LEU A 168 37.95 -11.40 -16.05
C LEU A 168 37.51 -11.67 -17.50
N THR A 169 36.96 -10.69 -18.20
CA THR A 169 36.65 -10.78 -19.64
C THR A 169 37.89 -11.14 -20.44
N THR A 170 39.05 -10.54 -20.13
CA THR A 170 40.31 -10.86 -20.81
C THR A 170 40.71 -12.32 -20.66
N VAL A 171 40.46 -12.92 -19.48
CA VAL A 171 40.78 -14.33 -19.22
C VAL A 171 39.82 -15.26 -19.96
N PHE A 172 38.51 -15.09 -19.76
CA PHE A 172 37.52 -16.04 -20.29
C PHE A 172 37.24 -15.84 -21.78
N ASN A 173 36.97 -14.61 -22.23
CA ASN A 173 36.77 -14.34 -23.65
C ASN A 173 38.06 -14.53 -24.44
N GLY A 174 39.23 -14.33 -23.82
CA GLY A 174 40.53 -14.64 -24.43
C GLY A 174 40.66 -16.13 -24.76
N TYR A 175 40.18 -16.99 -23.88
CA TYR A 175 40.10 -18.42 -24.16
C TYR A 175 39.06 -18.76 -25.24
N LEU A 176 37.85 -18.20 -25.16
CA LEU A 176 36.76 -18.44 -26.12
C LEU A 176 37.06 -17.98 -27.55
N THR A 177 37.94 -17.00 -27.72
CA THR A 177 38.35 -16.48 -29.02
C THR A 177 39.70 -17.04 -29.49
N GLY A 178 40.61 -17.38 -28.57
CA GLY A 178 41.89 -18.00 -28.89
C GLY A 178 41.79 -19.49 -29.21
N ARG A 179 40.85 -20.19 -28.56
CA ARG A 179 40.28 -21.44 -29.09
C ARG A 179 39.17 -21.00 -30.03
N PRO A 180 39.09 -21.44 -31.29
CA PRO A 180 38.12 -20.93 -32.26
C PRO A 180 36.69 -21.43 -31.97
N ILE A 181 36.20 -21.19 -30.75
CA ILE A 181 34.88 -21.55 -30.23
C ILE A 181 33.86 -20.54 -30.75
N VAL A 182 34.19 -19.25 -30.63
CA VAL A 182 33.42 -18.13 -31.18
C VAL A 182 34.23 -17.42 -32.25
N GLN A 183 33.62 -17.18 -33.41
CA GLN A 183 34.23 -16.54 -34.57
C GLN A 183 33.37 -15.38 -35.05
N TYR A 184 34.01 -14.33 -35.55
CA TYR A 184 33.36 -13.04 -35.86
C TYR A 184 33.57 -12.65 -37.32
N ASP A 185 32.57 -11.99 -37.89
CA ASP A 185 32.68 -11.33 -39.18
C ASP A 185 33.26 -9.92 -39.01
N GLU A 186 34.42 -9.69 -39.62
CA GLU A 186 35.15 -8.43 -39.52
C GLU A 186 34.41 -7.23 -40.13
N ARG A 187 33.37 -7.46 -40.95
CA ARG A 187 32.59 -6.38 -41.59
C ARG A 187 31.75 -5.58 -40.59
N PHE A 188 31.30 -6.21 -39.51
CA PHE A 188 30.36 -5.58 -38.57
C PHE A 188 31.02 -4.97 -37.34
N GLN A 189 32.35 -5.11 -37.20
CA GLN A 189 33.11 -4.70 -36.02
C GLN A 189 34.29 -3.79 -36.35
N LEU A 190 34.96 -3.26 -35.32
CA LEU A 190 36.21 -2.55 -35.47
C LEU A 190 37.39 -3.53 -35.66
N PRO A 191 38.46 -3.12 -36.35
CA PRO A 191 39.65 -3.97 -36.55
C PRO A 191 40.54 -4.07 -35.28
N PHE A 192 40.04 -3.66 -34.11
CA PHE A 192 40.79 -3.62 -32.87
C PHE A 192 40.49 -4.84 -32.01
N ARG A 193 41.54 -5.55 -31.59
CA ARG A 193 41.45 -6.70 -30.68
C ARG A 193 42.39 -6.52 -29.50
N VAL A 194 41.95 -6.98 -28.33
CA VAL A 194 42.83 -7.18 -27.17
C VAL A 194 43.16 -8.66 -27.12
N ILE A 195 44.42 -9.01 -27.38
CA ILE A 195 44.84 -10.40 -27.61
C ILE A 195 44.09 -10.97 -28.81
N THR A 196 43.08 -11.82 -28.60
CA THR A 196 42.22 -12.42 -29.64
C THR A 196 40.79 -11.86 -29.61
N ILE A 197 40.45 -11.06 -28.60
CA ILE A 197 39.09 -10.64 -28.27
C ILE A 197 38.76 -9.35 -29.02
N PRO A 198 37.64 -9.29 -29.77
CA PRO A 198 37.12 -8.02 -30.30
C PRO A 198 36.92 -6.98 -29.21
N ILE A 199 37.17 -5.70 -29.49
CA ILE A 199 36.96 -4.64 -28.50
C ILE A 199 35.49 -4.56 -28.04
N GLU A 200 34.56 -4.95 -28.90
CA GLU A 200 33.12 -4.97 -28.66
C GLU A 200 32.69 -5.92 -27.54
N ASP A 201 33.39 -7.04 -27.35
CA ASP A 201 33.11 -8.00 -26.28
C ASP A 201 33.34 -7.39 -24.91
N TYR A 202 34.31 -6.48 -24.78
CA TYR A 202 34.48 -5.70 -23.55
C TYR A 202 33.30 -4.78 -23.32
N GLY A 203 32.76 -4.15 -24.38
CA GLY A 203 31.57 -3.30 -24.27
C GLY A 203 30.34 -4.09 -23.81
N PHE A 204 30.08 -5.26 -24.40
CA PHE A 204 28.98 -6.14 -23.97
C PHE A 204 29.18 -6.66 -22.55
N GLY A 205 30.39 -7.12 -22.20
CA GLY A 205 30.71 -7.58 -20.85
C GLY A 205 30.54 -6.49 -19.79
N ILE A 206 30.99 -5.26 -20.08
CA ILE A 206 30.79 -4.10 -19.22
C ILE A 206 29.31 -3.76 -19.07
N ALA A 207 28.56 -3.71 -20.17
CA ALA A 207 27.14 -3.39 -20.16
C ALA A 207 26.34 -4.40 -19.32
N LEU A 208 26.58 -5.69 -19.54
CA LEU A 208 25.90 -6.78 -18.84
C LEU A 208 26.23 -6.76 -17.33
N ALA A 209 27.50 -6.60 -16.96
CA ALA A 209 27.92 -6.57 -15.56
C ALA A 209 27.39 -5.33 -14.81
N MET A 210 27.45 -4.14 -15.44
CA MET A 210 26.95 -2.91 -14.83
C MET A 210 25.43 -2.91 -14.69
N LEU A 211 24.71 -3.42 -15.70
CA LEU A 211 23.26 -3.58 -15.63
C LEU A 211 22.87 -4.56 -14.52
N ALA A 212 23.54 -5.72 -14.43
CA ALA A 212 23.30 -6.70 -13.37
C ALA A 212 23.58 -6.13 -11.97
N ALA A 213 24.69 -5.40 -11.79
CA ALA A 213 25.02 -4.76 -10.52
C ALA A 213 24.04 -3.64 -10.12
N SER A 214 23.52 -2.89 -11.10
CA SER A 214 22.52 -1.84 -10.87
C SER A 214 21.17 -2.45 -10.50
N LEU A 215 20.67 -3.42 -11.27
CA LEU A 215 19.42 -4.13 -10.95
C LEU A 215 19.49 -4.87 -9.62
N TYR A 216 20.63 -5.48 -9.30
CA TYR A 216 20.84 -6.15 -8.02
C TYR A 216 20.80 -5.16 -6.84
N GLN A 217 21.44 -3.99 -6.96
CA GLN A 217 21.37 -2.96 -5.93
C GLN A 217 19.96 -2.37 -5.78
N ALA A 218 19.23 -2.20 -6.88
CA ALA A 218 17.83 -1.76 -6.84
C ALA A 218 16.96 -2.78 -6.09
N ASN A 219 17.12 -4.07 -6.40
CA ASN A 219 16.43 -5.16 -5.73
C ASN A 219 16.79 -5.24 -4.23
N ARG A 220 18.05 -4.97 -3.83
CA ARG A 220 18.52 -5.01 -2.43
C ARG A 220 18.07 -3.81 -1.60
N ALA A 221 18.00 -2.62 -2.19
CA ALA A 221 17.70 -1.39 -1.46
C ALA A 221 16.21 -1.22 -1.14
N ARG A 222 15.31 -2.09 -1.66
CA ARG A 222 13.84 -1.87 -1.73
C ARG A 222 13.46 -0.46 -2.23
N ARG A 223 14.41 0.21 -2.89
CA ARG A 223 14.25 1.49 -3.56
C ARG A 223 14.10 1.15 -5.02
N PHE A 224 12.92 0.72 -5.42
CA PHE A 224 12.51 1.06 -6.77
C PHE A 224 12.45 2.58 -6.79
N ALA A 225 13.42 3.23 -7.44
CA ALA A 225 13.10 4.51 -8.06
C ALA A 225 11.82 4.29 -8.88
N PRO A 226 10.84 5.20 -8.81
CA PRO A 226 9.53 4.97 -9.42
C PRO A 226 9.76 4.54 -10.87
N SER A 227 9.29 3.33 -11.21
CA SER A 227 9.39 2.84 -12.57
C SER A 227 8.79 3.89 -13.51
N LEU A 228 9.20 3.94 -14.79
CA LEU A 228 8.56 4.82 -15.77
C LEU A 228 7.03 4.70 -15.71
N PHE A 229 6.52 3.49 -15.46
CA PHE A 229 5.11 3.22 -15.21
C PHE A 229 4.56 3.90 -13.94
N THR A 230 5.26 3.81 -12.81
CA THR A 230 4.89 4.51 -11.57
C THR A 230 4.79 6.02 -11.79
N TRP A 231 5.77 6.62 -12.48
CA TRP A 231 5.75 8.04 -12.81
C TRP A 231 4.60 8.38 -13.76
N LEU A 232 4.33 7.56 -14.78
CA LEU A 232 3.20 7.76 -15.70
C LEU A 232 1.85 7.71 -14.99
N ILE A 233 1.68 6.77 -14.05
CA ILE A 233 0.47 6.60 -13.23
C ILE A 233 0.28 7.82 -12.31
N GLU A 234 1.33 8.22 -11.58
CA GLU A 234 1.29 9.40 -10.74
C GLU A 234 0.96 10.65 -11.55
N LYS A 235 1.60 10.83 -12.71
CA LYS A 235 1.33 11.95 -13.62
C LYS A 235 -0.10 11.93 -14.16
N ARG A 236 -0.66 10.74 -14.44
CA ARG A 236 -2.05 10.59 -14.89
C ARG A 236 -3.05 11.08 -13.83
N PHE A 237 -2.72 10.90 -12.56
CA PHE A 237 -3.49 11.45 -11.45
C PHE A 237 -3.19 12.92 -11.14
N GLY A 238 -2.09 13.49 -11.65
CA GLY A 238 -1.61 14.82 -11.26
C GLY A 238 -0.97 14.82 -9.86
N GLY A 239 -0.40 13.69 -9.44
CA GLY A 239 0.01 13.42 -8.06
C GLY A 239 -1.07 12.66 -7.28
N TYR A 240 -0.68 11.96 -6.21
CA TYR A 240 -1.60 11.17 -5.37
C TYR A 240 -2.27 11.97 -4.24
N ARG A 241 -1.77 13.16 -3.91
CA ARG A 241 -2.33 14.01 -2.87
C ARG A 241 -2.82 15.32 -3.48
N HIS A 242 -4.13 15.56 -3.43
CA HIS A 242 -4.79 16.70 -4.03
C HIS A 242 -5.33 17.62 -2.95
N GLU A 243 -5.02 18.92 -3.04
CA GLU A 243 -5.59 19.94 -2.15
C GLU A 243 -7.02 20.28 -2.58
N VAL A 244 -7.95 20.16 -1.64
CA VAL A 244 -9.37 20.45 -1.83
C VAL A 244 -9.74 21.82 -1.26
N GLU A 245 -9.22 22.13 -0.09
CA GLU A 245 -9.36 23.44 0.55
C GLU A 245 -7.96 24.03 0.74
N VAL A 246 -7.73 25.21 0.15
CA VAL A 246 -6.50 25.98 0.33
C VAL A 246 -6.84 27.19 1.20
N PRO A 247 -6.34 27.27 2.45
CA PRO A 247 -6.63 28.39 3.33
C PRO A 247 -6.16 29.72 2.74
N ASN A 248 -7.02 30.74 2.80
CA ASN A 248 -6.63 32.09 2.42
C ASN A 248 -5.67 32.69 3.47
N PRO A 249 -4.37 32.91 3.15
CA PRO A 249 -3.42 33.44 4.12
C PRO A 249 -3.75 34.87 4.55
N SER A 250 -4.52 35.61 3.76
CA SER A 250 -4.91 37.00 4.07
C SER A 250 -6.10 37.10 5.02
N ALA A 251 -6.84 36.00 5.26
CA ALA A 251 -7.94 35.99 6.20
C ALA A 251 -7.44 36.08 7.66
N PRO A 252 -8.14 36.78 8.56
CA PRO A 252 -7.85 36.81 9.98
C PRO A 252 -7.73 35.40 10.57
N GLU A 253 -6.77 35.17 11.46
CA GLU A 253 -6.56 33.86 12.07
C GLU A 253 -7.57 33.56 13.19
N LYS A 254 -8.08 34.60 13.88
CA LYS A 254 -9.03 34.46 14.98
C LYS A 254 -10.23 35.37 14.78
N LEU A 255 -11.33 35.00 15.42
CA LEU A 255 -12.55 35.80 15.46
C LEU A 255 -12.31 37.18 16.08
N ALA A 256 -13.05 38.18 15.60
CA ALA A 256 -13.08 39.52 16.18
C ALA A 256 -13.99 39.60 17.42
N ALA A 257 -15.03 38.77 17.48
CA ALA A 257 -15.96 38.65 18.59
C ALA A 257 -16.21 37.17 18.91
N PRO A 258 -16.43 36.79 20.19
CA PRO A 258 -16.68 35.41 20.56
C PRO A 258 -17.99 34.90 19.95
N GLU A 259 -17.94 33.72 19.33
CA GLU A 259 -19.10 32.97 18.85
C GLU A 259 -19.16 31.61 19.55
N ARG A 260 -20.31 31.26 20.11
CA ARG A 260 -20.54 30.03 20.87
C ARG A 260 -21.00 28.91 19.95
N VAL A 261 -20.27 27.80 19.98
CA VAL A 261 -20.56 26.62 19.15
C VAL A 261 -20.85 25.41 20.02
N ALA A 262 -22.01 24.79 19.82
CA ALA A 262 -22.30 23.48 20.39
C ALA A 262 -21.83 22.38 19.42
N VAL A 263 -21.01 21.47 19.91
CA VAL A 263 -20.61 20.25 19.21
C VAL A 263 -21.31 19.07 19.86
N ILE A 264 -22.25 18.46 19.15
CA ILE A 264 -23.05 17.34 19.65
C ILE A 264 -22.40 16.04 19.19
N GLY A 265 -21.70 15.36 20.09
CA GLY A 265 -20.94 14.14 19.84
C GLY A 265 -19.43 14.34 20.07
N GLY A 266 -18.88 13.64 21.06
CA GLY A 266 -17.46 13.59 21.40
C GLY A 266 -16.69 12.50 20.65
N GLY A 267 -17.13 12.12 19.45
CA GLY A 267 -16.40 11.22 18.56
C GLY A 267 -15.30 11.94 17.75
N LEU A 268 -14.53 11.19 16.97
CA LEU A 268 -13.42 11.74 16.16
C LEU A 268 -13.81 12.98 15.34
N ALA A 269 -14.97 12.97 14.67
CA ALA A 269 -15.44 14.09 13.88
C ALA A 269 -15.72 15.35 14.72
N GLY A 270 -16.43 15.20 15.84
CA GLY A 270 -16.78 16.30 16.74
C GLY A 270 -15.57 16.86 17.47
N LEU A 271 -14.67 16.01 17.98
CA LEU A 271 -13.44 16.46 18.63
C LEU A 271 -12.50 17.16 17.65
N THR A 272 -12.46 16.71 16.39
CA THR A 272 -11.74 17.43 15.32
C THR A 272 -12.31 18.83 15.12
N ALA A 273 -13.63 18.94 14.95
CA ALA A 273 -14.27 20.24 14.79
C ALA A 273 -14.02 21.15 16.01
N ALA A 274 -14.11 20.61 17.22
CA ALA A 274 -13.89 21.34 18.46
C ALA A 274 -12.45 21.89 18.58
N GLU A 275 -11.44 21.09 18.25
CA GLU A 275 -10.02 21.51 18.28
C GLU A 275 -9.75 22.63 17.27
N LEU A 276 -10.31 22.50 16.06
CA LEU A 276 -10.06 23.45 14.99
C LEU A 276 -10.81 24.77 15.21
N LEU A 277 -12.05 24.71 15.68
CA LEU A 277 -12.84 25.90 16.02
C LEU A 277 -12.23 26.64 17.22
N SER A 278 -11.79 25.93 18.26
CA SER A 278 -11.15 26.59 19.42
C SER A 278 -9.87 27.34 19.02
N ARG A 279 -9.06 26.80 18.09
CA ARG A 279 -7.87 27.48 17.53
C ARG A 279 -8.21 28.79 16.83
N ARG A 280 -9.43 28.94 16.30
CA ARG A 280 -9.94 30.16 15.67
C ARG A 280 -10.64 31.11 16.64
N GLY A 281 -10.72 30.74 17.92
CA GLY A 281 -11.29 31.58 18.97
C GLY A 281 -12.79 31.41 19.19
N PHE A 282 -13.42 30.38 18.62
CA PHE A 282 -14.80 30.02 18.94
C PHE A 282 -14.89 29.48 20.38
N GLU A 283 -15.98 29.80 21.07
CA GLU A 283 -16.30 29.25 22.39
C GLU A 283 -17.02 27.92 22.23
N VAL A 284 -16.27 26.82 22.31
CA VAL A 284 -16.79 25.49 21.99
C VAL A 284 -17.26 24.75 23.25
N THR A 285 -18.48 24.21 23.19
CA THR A 285 -18.99 23.23 24.15
C THR A 285 -19.25 21.90 23.46
N VAL A 286 -18.57 20.84 23.89
CA VAL A 286 -18.76 19.47 23.41
C VAL A 286 -19.72 18.72 24.35
N PHE A 287 -20.78 18.16 23.79
CA PHE A 287 -21.72 17.28 24.49
C PHE A 287 -21.48 15.84 24.06
N GLU A 288 -21.11 14.98 25.01
CA GLU A 288 -20.90 13.55 24.78
C GLU A 288 -21.79 12.73 25.70
N LYS A 289 -22.57 11.81 25.12
CA LYS A 289 -23.51 10.95 25.85
C LYS A 289 -22.78 10.00 26.81
N ASN A 290 -21.66 9.45 26.39
CA ASN A 290 -20.88 8.50 27.18
C ASN A 290 -20.04 9.20 28.24
N THR A 291 -19.58 8.45 29.22
CA THR A 291 -18.64 8.93 30.25
C THR A 291 -17.20 9.06 29.74
N TYR A 292 -16.95 8.66 28.49
CA TYR A 292 -15.65 8.66 27.80
C TYR A 292 -15.77 9.34 26.43
N LEU A 293 -14.62 9.71 25.85
CA LEU A 293 -14.53 10.37 24.54
C LEU A 293 -14.10 9.38 23.45
N GLY A 294 -14.24 9.80 22.19
CA GLY A 294 -13.71 9.10 21.02
C GLY A 294 -14.77 8.40 20.16
N GLY A 295 -15.97 8.16 20.71
CA GLY A 295 -17.03 7.45 20.00
C GLY A 295 -16.55 6.09 19.52
N LYS A 296 -16.60 5.81 18.22
CA LYS A 296 -16.11 4.54 17.65
C LYS A 296 -14.60 4.34 17.78
N LEU A 297 -13.83 5.40 18.06
CA LEU A 297 -12.40 5.36 18.39
C LEU A 297 -12.24 5.68 19.87
N SER A 298 -12.84 4.88 20.75
CA SER A 298 -12.74 5.05 22.20
C SER A 298 -12.27 3.79 22.90
N SER A 299 -11.85 3.98 24.14
CA SER A 299 -11.71 2.91 25.13
C SER A 299 -12.42 3.31 26.44
N TRP A 300 -12.92 2.33 27.18
CA TRP A 300 -13.57 2.51 28.47
C TRP A 300 -13.17 1.40 29.44
N LYS A 301 -13.44 1.61 30.73
CA LYS A 301 -13.23 0.60 31.75
C LYS A 301 -14.50 -0.21 31.96
N GLU A 302 -14.36 -1.52 32.04
CA GLU A 302 -15.43 -2.44 32.42
C GLU A 302 -14.95 -3.46 33.45
N ASP A 303 -15.85 -3.93 34.31
CA ASP A 303 -15.56 -5.02 35.24
C ASP A 303 -15.71 -6.36 34.50
N VAL A 304 -14.60 -7.07 34.36
CA VAL A 304 -14.55 -8.43 33.79
C VAL A 304 -13.95 -9.35 34.85
N ASP A 305 -14.78 -10.25 35.38
CA ASP A 305 -14.44 -11.21 36.43
C ASP A 305 -13.81 -10.56 37.69
N GLY A 306 -14.36 -9.43 38.14
CA GLY A 306 -13.90 -8.69 39.33
C GLY A 306 -12.64 -7.86 39.09
N LYS A 307 -12.24 -7.66 37.82
CA LYS A 307 -11.08 -6.86 37.43
C LYS A 307 -11.52 -5.75 36.50
N SER A 308 -11.10 -4.52 36.79
CA SER A 308 -11.27 -3.40 35.87
C SER A 308 -10.32 -3.56 34.67
N ARG A 309 -10.90 -3.77 33.49
CA ARG A 309 -10.18 -3.97 32.22
C ARG A 309 -10.49 -2.84 31.25
N ASP A 310 -9.51 -2.48 30.43
CA ASP A 310 -9.73 -1.61 29.27
C ASP A 310 -10.44 -2.40 28.17
N ILE A 311 -11.52 -1.82 27.68
CA ILE A 311 -12.32 -2.32 26.57
C ILE A 311 -12.29 -1.26 25.47
N GLU A 312 -12.12 -1.68 24.23
CA GLU A 312 -12.12 -0.80 23.06
C GLU A 312 -13.25 -1.18 22.11
N HIS A 313 -13.55 -0.35 21.12
CA HIS A 313 -14.55 -0.73 20.12
C HIS A 313 -14.13 -1.95 19.27
N GLY A 314 -12.83 -2.15 19.07
CA GLY A 314 -12.21 -3.20 18.26
C GLY A 314 -10.92 -2.68 17.63
N PHE A 315 -10.36 -3.44 16.68
CA PHE A 315 -9.12 -3.05 16.00
C PHE A 315 -9.29 -1.81 15.09
N HIS A 316 -8.44 -0.80 15.27
CA HIS A 316 -8.39 0.40 14.42
C HIS A 316 -7.13 0.43 13.54
N ALA A 317 -7.33 0.44 12.22
CA ALA A 317 -6.25 0.55 11.23
C ALA A 317 -5.99 2.02 10.84
N PHE A 318 -4.78 2.51 11.14
CA PHE A 318 -4.32 3.86 10.78
C PHE A 318 -3.58 3.81 9.44
N PHE A 319 -4.33 3.89 8.33
CA PHE A 319 -3.75 3.79 6.99
C PHE A 319 -2.85 4.97 6.65
N HIS A 320 -1.73 4.70 5.98
CA HIS A 320 -0.71 5.74 5.72
C HIS A 320 -1.18 6.85 4.76
N HIS A 321 -2.18 6.60 3.93
CA HIS A 321 -2.75 7.58 3.00
C HIS A 321 -3.85 8.46 3.62
N TYR A 322 -4.18 8.29 4.90
CA TYR A 322 -5.08 9.19 5.63
C TYR A 322 -4.44 10.58 5.77
N TYR A 323 -4.52 11.37 4.71
CA TYR A 323 -3.75 12.61 4.55
C TYR A 323 -4.15 13.68 5.57
N ASN A 324 -5.42 13.71 5.98
CA ASN A 324 -5.91 14.67 6.95
C ASN A 324 -5.69 14.13 8.37
N PHE A 325 -6.14 12.90 8.66
CA PHE A 325 -6.08 12.36 10.02
C PHE A 325 -4.65 12.13 10.49
N ASN A 326 -3.76 11.56 9.66
CA ASN A 326 -2.36 11.39 10.05
C ASN A 326 -1.62 12.71 10.17
N HIS A 327 -1.97 13.72 9.36
CA HIS A 327 -1.42 15.05 9.52
C HIS A 327 -1.82 15.64 10.87
N TRP A 328 -3.09 15.54 11.25
CA TRP A 328 -3.57 15.98 12.56
C TRP A 328 -2.93 15.22 13.73
N LEU A 329 -2.76 13.89 13.62
CA LEU A 329 -2.03 13.10 14.62
C LEU A 329 -0.57 13.55 14.74
N ALA A 330 0.08 13.92 13.65
CA ALA A 330 1.45 14.45 13.67
C ALA A 330 1.51 15.86 14.28
N GLU A 331 0.59 16.76 13.93
CA GLU A 331 0.51 18.12 14.49
C GLU A 331 0.26 18.11 16.01
N THR A 332 -0.54 17.16 16.47
CA THR A 332 -0.87 16.99 17.90
C THR A 332 0.18 16.18 18.66
N GLY A 333 1.14 15.57 17.97
CA GLY A 333 2.18 14.71 18.54
C GLY A 333 1.73 13.30 18.91
N LEU A 334 0.49 12.92 18.56
CA LEU A 334 -0.14 11.63 18.85
C LEU A 334 0.37 10.49 17.94
N SER A 335 0.98 10.83 16.79
CA SER A 335 1.53 9.83 15.87
C SER A 335 2.68 8.98 16.46
N LYS A 336 3.22 9.34 17.63
CA LYS A 336 4.28 8.60 18.32
C LYS A 336 3.83 7.24 18.86
N ALA A 337 2.53 7.06 19.08
CA ALA A 337 1.94 5.82 19.58
C ALA A 337 1.58 4.84 18.45
N LEU A 338 1.96 5.12 17.20
CA LEU A 338 1.67 4.28 16.05
C LEU A 338 2.87 3.40 15.71
N GLU A 339 2.60 2.12 15.42
CA GLU A 339 3.59 1.20 14.87
C GLU A 339 3.04 0.38 13.69
N PRO A 340 3.88 0.03 12.70
CA PRO A 340 3.44 -0.77 11.57
C PRO A 340 2.97 -2.17 11.97
N VAL A 341 1.86 -2.61 11.40
CA VAL A 341 1.32 -3.97 11.61
C VAL A 341 2.14 -5.05 10.90
N GLY A 342 2.94 -4.66 9.92
CA GLY A 342 3.86 -5.53 9.18
C GLY A 342 3.20 -6.19 7.97
N ASP A 343 2.40 -7.25 8.19
CA ASP A 343 1.71 -7.99 7.13
C ASP A 343 0.19 -7.92 7.31
N TYR A 344 -0.53 -7.71 6.20
CA TYR A 344 -1.96 -7.94 6.13
C TYR A 344 -2.16 -9.38 5.64
N LEU A 345 -2.40 -10.29 6.58
CA LEU A 345 -2.53 -11.71 6.31
C LEU A 345 -4.01 -12.10 6.20
N VAL A 346 -4.38 -12.79 5.12
CA VAL A 346 -5.70 -13.45 4.99
C VAL A 346 -5.51 -14.96 5.03
N ILE A 347 -6.27 -15.66 5.88
CA ILE A 347 -6.28 -17.14 5.95
C ILE A 347 -7.57 -17.67 5.32
N GLY A 348 -7.43 -18.46 4.25
CA GLY A 348 -8.54 -19.15 3.59
C GLY A 348 -9.15 -20.25 4.44
N ALA A 349 -10.39 -20.64 4.16
CA ALA A 349 -11.09 -21.72 4.86
C ALA A 349 -10.46 -23.10 4.63
N ASP A 350 -9.59 -23.21 3.62
CA ASP A 350 -8.73 -24.35 3.30
C ASP A 350 -7.34 -24.29 3.98
N GLY A 351 -7.07 -23.24 4.77
CA GLY A 351 -5.81 -23.02 5.46
C GLY A 351 -4.74 -22.30 4.64
N ARG A 352 -5.00 -21.95 3.37
CA ARG A 352 -4.06 -21.18 2.56
C ARG A 352 -3.86 -19.78 3.13
N ARG A 353 -2.62 -19.31 3.09
CA ARG A 353 -2.21 -18.01 3.61
C ARG A 353 -1.90 -17.04 2.48
N TYR A 354 -2.54 -15.88 2.51
CA TYR A 354 -2.42 -14.82 1.53
C TYR A 354 -1.78 -13.61 2.20
N SER A 355 -0.47 -13.43 1.98
CA SER A 355 0.33 -12.35 2.55
C SER A 355 0.43 -11.17 1.59
N PHE A 356 0.14 -9.97 2.07
CA PHE A 356 0.25 -8.72 1.31
C PHE A 356 1.55 -7.97 1.61
N GLN A 357 2.42 -8.51 2.47
CA GLN A 357 3.75 -7.97 2.70
C GLN A 357 4.58 -7.90 1.41
N GLU A 358 5.32 -6.81 1.20
CA GLU A 358 6.18 -6.62 0.01
C GLU A 358 5.45 -6.68 -1.34
N VAL A 359 4.12 -6.50 -1.36
CA VAL A 359 3.39 -6.26 -2.61
C VAL A 359 3.73 -4.84 -3.09
N GLU A 360 3.92 -4.68 -4.40
CA GLU A 360 4.12 -3.35 -5.01
C GLU A 360 2.94 -2.45 -4.65
N ASN A 361 3.20 -1.21 -4.23
CA ASN A 361 2.14 -0.32 -3.74
C ASN A 361 1.58 0.59 -4.84
N THR A 362 2.30 0.75 -5.95
CA THR A 362 1.84 1.55 -7.09
C THR A 362 0.54 0.97 -7.65
N PRO A 363 -0.51 1.77 -7.88
CA PRO A 363 -1.75 1.30 -8.51
C PRO A 363 -1.50 0.55 -9.82
N LEU A 364 -2.32 -0.45 -10.14
CA LEU A 364 -2.14 -1.40 -11.26
C LEU A 364 -0.95 -2.35 -11.13
N LEU A 365 0.23 -1.87 -10.77
CA LEU A 365 1.38 -2.73 -10.52
C LEU A 365 1.13 -3.61 -9.28
N ASN A 366 0.40 -3.08 -8.31
CA ASN A 366 -0.10 -3.81 -7.15
C ASN A 366 -0.96 -5.03 -7.56
N LEU A 367 -1.91 -4.85 -8.49
CA LEU A 367 -2.75 -5.94 -9.02
C LEU A 367 -1.92 -7.01 -9.75
N ILE A 368 -0.89 -6.60 -10.51
CA ILE A 368 0.04 -7.53 -11.17
C ILE A 368 0.88 -8.28 -10.13
N ALA A 369 1.34 -7.60 -9.08
CA ALA A 369 2.08 -8.23 -8.00
C ALA A 369 1.23 -9.25 -7.23
N LEU A 370 -0.08 -9.00 -7.07
CA LEU A 370 -1.00 -9.98 -6.48
C LEU A 370 -1.09 -11.25 -7.34
N TYR A 371 -1.09 -11.14 -8.67
CA TYR A 371 -0.98 -12.30 -9.57
C TYR A 371 0.32 -13.07 -9.34
N GLY A 372 1.46 -12.36 -9.25
CA GLY A 372 2.76 -12.98 -8.97
C GLY A 372 2.83 -13.74 -7.65
N LYS A 373 1.98 -13.39 -6.68
CA LYS A 373 1.80 -14.10 -5.40
C LYS A 373 0.82 -15.28 -5.46
N GLY A 374 0.24 -15.58 -6.63
CA GLY A 374 -0.66 -16.70 -6.83
C GLY A 374 -2.08 -16.50 -6.26
N LEU A 375 -2.49 -15.25 -6.01
CA LEU A 375 -3.83 -14.92 -5.49
C LEU A 375 -4.95 -15.23 -6.49
N PHE A 376 -4.67 -15.11 -7.78
CA PHE A 376 -5.57 -15.47 -8.86
C PHE A 376 -4.76 -15.89 -10.09
N ARG A 377 -5.38 -16.58 -11.05
CA ARG A 377 -4.73 -16.93 -12.31
C ARG A 377 -5.19 -15.99 -13.42
N MET A 378 -4.31 -15.67 -14.38
CA MET A 378 -4.67 -14.79 -15.49
C MET A 378 -5.84 -15.32 -16.33
N VAL A 379 -5.96 -16.64 -16.46
CA VAL A 379 -7.11 -17.26 -17.14
C VAL A 379 -8.43 -16.96 -16.44
N ASP A 380 -8.42 -16.74 -15.13
CA ASP A 380 -9.61 -16.47 -14.34
C ASP A 380 -10.12 -15.02 -14.54
N VAL A 381 -9.24 -14.10 -14.97
CA VAL A 381 -9.57 -12.68 -15.24
C VAL A 381 -9.65 -12.36 -16.74
N ALA A 382 -9.12 -13.21 -17.61
CA ALA A 382 -9.16 -13.05 -19.07
C ALA A 382 -10.56 -13.24 -19.67
N ASN A 383 -11.51 -13.76 -18.89
CA ASN A 383 -12.92 -13.82 -19.28
C ASN A 383 -13.46 -12.38 -19.51
N PRO A 384 -14.02 -12.05 -20.69
CA PRO A 384 -14.51 -10.70 -20.99
C PRO A 384 -15.52 -10.16 -19.97
N THR A 385 -16.40 -11.00 -19.43
CA THR A 385 -17.39 -10.61 -18.43
C THR A 385 -16.72 -10.22 -17.12
N THR A 386 -15.78 -11.03 -16.64
CA THR A 386 -15.02 -10.77 -15.41
C THR A 386 -14.07 -9.59 -15.59
N GLY A 387 -13.38 -9.50 -16.72
CA GLY A 387 -12.49 -8.39 -17.05
C GLY A 387 -13.21 -7.03 -17.09
N GLN A 388 -14.38 -6.95 -17.74
CA GLN A 388 -15.20 -5.73 -17.72
C GLN A 388 -15.69 -5.38 -16.32
N ALA A 389 -16.05 -6.39 -15.52
CA ALA A 389 -16.50 -6.17 -14.16
C ALA A 389 -15.38 -5.64 -13.25
N LEU A 390 -14.16 -6.17 -13.40
CA LEU A 390 -12.98 -5.70 -12.67
C LEU A 390 -12.53 -4.31 -13.15
N GLN A 391 -12.69 -3.99 -14.44
CA GLN A 391 -12.40 -2.67 -14.97
C GLN A 391 -13.18 -1.56 -14.25
N LYS A 392 -14.41 -1.83 -13.79
CA LYS A 392 -15.23 -0.86 -13.04
C LYS A 392 -14.54 -0.30 -11.79
N PHE A 393 -13.65 -1.08 -11.17
CA PHE A 393 -12.85 -0.61 -10.03
C PHE A 393 -11.84 0.49 -10.39
N LEU A 394 -11.48 0.62 -11.67
CA LEU A 394 -10.59 1.66 -12.20
C LEU A 394 -11.34 2.89 -12.73
N GLU A 395 -12.66 2.84 -12.76
CA GLU A 395 -13.55 3.85 -13.35
C GLU A 395 -14.23 4.73 -12.29
N TRP A 396 -13.73 4.76 -11.06
CA TRP A 396 -14.33 5.56 -9.99
C TRP A 396 -14.60 7.01 -10.42
N ASP A 397 -15.84 7.44 -10.23
CA ASP A 397 -16.33 8.80 -10.43
C ASP A 397 -17.52 8.98 -9.46
N ASP A 398 -17.53 10.10 -8.76
CA ASP A 398 -18.44 10.38 -7.63
C ASP A 398 -19.90 10.59 -8.05
N GLN A 399 -20.19 10.69 -9.35
CA GLN A 399 -21.55 10.78 -9.88
C GLN A 399 -21.92 9.53 -10.67
N LYS A 400 -21.05 9.10 -11.61
CA LYS A 400 -21.38 8.02 -12.54
C LYS A 400 -21.49 6.65 -11.86
N ILE A 401 -20.60 6.34 -10.91
CA ILE A 401 -20.60 5.02 -10.25
C ILE A 401 -21.79 4.86 -9.30
N PRO A 402 -22.09 5.81 -8.39
CA PRO A 402 -23.30 5.70 -7.57
C PRO A 402 -24.58 5.56 -8.40
N ALA A 403 -24.72 6.35 -9.46
CA ALA A 403 -25.90 6.26 -10.34
C ALA A 403 -26.08 4.88 -11.00
N GLN A 404 -25.00 4.12 -11.20
CA GLN A 404 -25.03 2.81 -11.86
C GLN A 404 -25.10 1.64 -10.88
N LEU A 405 -24.44 1.75 -9.73
CA LEU A 405 -24.08 0.60 -8.88
C LEU A 405 -24.53 0.73 -7.43
N ASP A 406 -25.17 1.83 -7.01
CA ASP A 406 -25.55 1.99 -5.60
C ASP A 406 -26.69 1.06 -5.16
N GLU A 407 -27.59 0.71 -6.09
CA GLU A 407 -28.70 -0.22 -5.87
C GLU A 407 -28.33 -1.69 -6.12
N VAL A 408 -27.08 -1.97 -6.52
CA VAL A 408 -26.59 -3.32 -6.84
C VAL A 408 -25.72 -3.82 -5.69
N SER A 409 -26.01 -5.02 -5.17
CA SER A 409 -25.20 -5.59 -4.09
C SER A 409 -23.89 -6.16 -4.63
N PHE A 410 -22.87 -6.21 -3.77
CA PHE A 410 -21.61 -6.86 -4.14
C PHE A 410 -21.83 -8.34 -4.52
N ALA A 411 -22.67 -9.07 -3.79
CA ALA A 411 -23.00 -10.46 -4.08
C ALA A 411 -23.64 -10.64 -5.46
N GLU A 412 -24.64 -9.80 -5.79
CA GLU A 412 -25.30 -9.82 -7.10
C GLU A 412 -24.30 -9.51 -8.22
N TYR A 413 -23.50 -8.47 -8.02
CA TYR A 413 -22.49 -8.04 -8.98
C TYR A 413 -21.45 -9.13 -9.23
N ALA A 414 -20.90 -9.73 -8.17
CA ALA A 414 -19.90 -10.78 -8.26
C ALA A 414 -20.43 -12.02 -8.98
N LYS A 415 -21.69 -12.42 -8.70
CA LYS A 415 -22.36 -13.53 -9.38
C LYS A 415 -22.53 -13.26 -10.87
N LYS A 416 -23.01 -12.08 -11.25
CA LYS A 416 -23.20 -11.67 -12.64
C LYS A 416 -21.87 -11.57 -13.39
N ALA A 417 -20.84 -11.07 -12.72
CA ALA A 417 -19.47 -10.92 -13.22
C ALA A 417 -18.69 -12.25 -13.29
N ARG A 418 -19.24 -13.34 -12.71
CA ARG A 418 -18.57 -14.64 -12.57
C ARG A 418 -17.20 -14.53 -11.90
N ILE A 419 -17.10 -13.71 -10.84
CA ILE A 419 -15.84 -13.52 -10.13
C ILE A 419 -15.38 -14.87 -9.55
N PRO A 420 -14.14 -15.31 -9.82
CA PRO A 420 -13.60 -16.55 -9.29
C PRO A 420 -13.59 -16.61 -7.76
N LYS A 421 -13.85 -17.78 -7.19
CA LYS A 421 -13.90 -17.96 -5.73
C LYS A 421 -12.61 -17.53 -5.03
N SER A 422 -11.44 -17.76 -5.63
CA SER A 422 -10.15 -17.32 -5.08
C SER A 422 -10.02 -15.80 -4.97
N LEU A 423 -10.56 -15.05 -5.94
CA LEU A 423 -10.62 -13.59 -5.86
C LEU A 423 -11.67 -13.13 -4.83
N MET A 424 -12.80 -13.82 -4.75
CA MET A 424 -13.85 -13.50 -3.77
C MET A 424 -13.32 -13.52 -2.33
N VAL A 425 -12.37 -14.39 -1.97
CA VAL A 425 -11.76 -14.38 -0.63
C VAL A 425 -11.17 -13.01 -0.28
N ILE A 426 -10.48 -12.35 -1.23
CA ILE A 426 -9.86 -11.05 -1.01
C ILE A 426 -10.92 -9.95 -0.97
N PHE A 427 -11.82 -9.94 -1.96
CA PHE A 427 -12.87 -8.93 -2.02
C PHE A 427 -13.79 -8.98 -0.81
N THR A 428 -14.13 -10.17 -0.32
CA THR A 428 -14.98 -10.33 0.88
C THR A 428 -14.25 -9.96 2.16
N ALA A 429 -12.99 -10.35 2.33
CA ALA A 429 -12.18 -9.91 3.47
C ALA A 429 -12.10 -8.38 3.54
N PHE A 430 -11.91 -7.71 2.38
CA PHE A 430 -11.89 -6.26 2.29
C PHE A 430 -13.29 -5.62 2.49
N ALA A 431 -14.32 -6.16 1.84
CA ALA A 431 -15.70 -5.67 1.91
C ALA A 431 -16.26 -5.68 3.34
N ARG A 432 -15.94 -6.73 4.12
CA ARG A 432 -16.47 -6.87 5.49
C ARG A 432 -15.87 -5.88 6.47
N ALA A 433 -14.71 -5.28 6.18
CA ALA A 433 -14.17 -4.17 6.97
C ALA A 433 -15.12 -2.93 6.99
N PHE A 434 -16.15 -2.91 6.13
CA PHE A 434 -17.20 -1.87 6.10
C PHE A 434 -18.48 -2.27 6.84
N PHE A 435 -18.45 -3.31 7.69
CA PHE A 435 -19.55 -3.71 8.58
C PHE A 435 -20.86 -4.05 7.84
N ALA A 436 -20.74 -4.64 6.66
CA ALA A 436 -21.87 -5.06 5.83
C ALA A 436 -21.62 -6.43 5.20
N HIS A 437 -22.67 -7.26 5.15
CA HIS A 437 -22.71 -8.48 4.38
C HIS A 437 -22.72 -8.17 2.88
N GLU A 438 -22.19 -9.06 2.07
CA GLU A 438 -22.06 -8.90 0.61
C GLU A 438 -23.40 -8.69 -0.12
N ASP A 439 -24.50 -9.19 0.43
CA ASP A 439 -25.85 -8.97 -0.11
C ASP A 439 -26.43 -7.59 0.20
N ARG A 440 -25.87 -6.90 1.20
CA ARG A 440 -26.33 -5.56 1.63
C ARG A 440 -25.39 -4.45 1.20
N LEU A 441 -24.10 -4.74 1.06
CA LEU A 441 -23.09 -3.76 0.68
C LEU A 441 -23.35 -3.22 -0.74
N SER A 442 -23.46 -1.89 -0.85
CA SER A 442 -23.53 -1.18 -2.13
C SER A 442 -22.25 -1.42 -2.94
N MET A 443 -22.41 -1.87 -4.19
CA MET A 443 -21.29 -2.06 -5.10
C MET A 443 -20.59 -0.72 -5.40
N SER A 444 -21.34 0.40 -5.39
CA SER A 444 -20.76 1.74 -5.49
C SER A 444 -19.79 2.04 -4.33
N GLU A 445 -20.20 1.76 -3.10
CA GLU A 445 -19.34 1.98 -1.92
C GLU A 445 -18.12 1.03 -1.92
N LEU A 446 -18.25 -0.18 -2.48
CA LEU A 446 -17.11 -1.08 -2.69
C LEU A 446 -16.13 -0.56 -3.77
N VAL A 447 -16.62 -0.01 -4.88
CA VAL A 447 -15.73 0.60 -5.89
C VAL A 447 -15.03 1.83 -5.29
N LYS A 448 -15.76 2.67 -4.55
CA LYS A 448 -15.20 3.82 -3.81
C LYS A 448 -14.08 3.39 -2.88
N SER A 449 -14.29 2.29 -2.15
CA SER A 449 -13.34 1.82 -1.15
C SER A 449 -12.04 1.30 -1.76
N PHE A 450 -12.13 0.52 -2.84
CA PHE A 450 -10.95 0.11 -3.60
C PHE A 450 -10.20 1.29 -4.21
N HIS A 451 -10.93 2.27 -4.75
CA HIS A 451 -10.32 3.50 -5.24
C HIS A 451 -9.57 4.21 -4.12
N PHE A 452 -10.23 4.46 -2.98
CA PHE A 452 -9.68 5.19 -1.85
C PHE A 452 -8.49 4.49 -1.17
N TYR A 453 -8.59 3.19 -0.87
CA TYR A 453 -7.58 2.45 -0.10
C TYR A 453 -6.45 1.82 -0.93
N TYR A 454 -6.64 1.66 -2.24
CA TYR A 454 -5.74 0.78 -3.01
C TYR A 454 -5.37 1.25 -4.42
N LEU A 455 -6.25 1.96 -5.13
CA LEU A 455 -6.06 2.24 -6.55
C LEU A 455 -5.73 3.70 -6.89
N SER A 456 -5.63 4.57 -5.88
CA SER A 456 -5.47 6.01 -6.07
C SER A 456 -4.24 6.63 -5.39
N HIS A 457 -3.40 5.81 -4.75
CA HIS A 457 -2.16 6.25 -4.08
C HIS A 457 -1.11 5.13 -4.02
N ASP A 458 0.12 5.48 -3.66
CA ASP A 458 1.31 4.61 -3.64
C ASP A 458 1.63 4.00 -2.26
N ARG A 459 0.64 3.95 -1.37
CA ARG A 459 0.80 3.42 0.00
C ARG A 459 0.27 2.01 0.19
N GLY A 460 -0.45 1.48 -0.81
CA GLY A 460 -1.10 0.17 -0.73
C GLY A 460 -1.99 0.03 0.51
N LEU A 461 -2.20 -1.20 0.98
CA LEU A 461 -2.93 -1.51 2.21
C LEU A 461 -2.05 -1.37 3.46
N SER A 462 -1.06 -0.47 3.46
CA SER A 462 -0.18 -0.26 4.61
C SER A 462 -0.89 0.57 5.68
N PHE A 463 -0.90 0.07 6.91
CA PHE A 463 -1.43 0.77 8.07
C PHE A 463 -0.66 0.45 9.34
N ASP A 464 -0.79 1.36 10.29
CA ASP A 464 -0.26 1.24 11.63
C ASP A 464 -1.38 0.88 12.62
N ARG A 465 -0.97 0.43 13.80
CA ARG A 465 -1.84 0.25 14.98
C ARG A 465 -1.31 1.05 16.16
N LEU A 466 -2.13 1.22 17.19
CA LEU A 466 -1.68 1.78 18.46
C LEU A 466 -0.83 0.78 19.25
N THR A 467 0.18 1.31 19.97
CA THR A 467 1.04 0.54 20.88
C THR A 467 0.47 0.39 22.29
N SER A 468 -0.54 1.18 22.63
CA SER A 468 -1.24 1.20 23.92
C SER A 468 -2.73 1.47 23.69
N THR A 469 -3.53 1.57 24.75
CA THR A 469 -4.97 1.81 24.63
C THR A 469 -5.27 3.15 23.95
N VAL A 470 -6.46 3.26 23.34
CA VAL A 470 -6.93 4.49 22.70
C VAL A 470 -6.99 5.67 23.69
N GLU A 471 -7.38 5.45 24.93
CA GLU A 471 -7.38 6.49 25.98
C GLU A 471 -5.97 7.01 26.25
N GLU A 472 -5.00 6.12 26.45
CA GLU A 472 -3.61 6.50 26.75
C GLU A 472 -2.94 7.19 25.55
N ALA A 473 -3.15 6.65 24.35
CA ALA A 473 -2.45 7.09 23.15
C ALA A 473 -3.08 8.32 22.48
N VAL A 474 -4.40 8.46 22.51
CA VAL A 474 -5.14 9.43 21.68
C VAL A 474 -6.11 10.27 22.52
N MET A 475 -7.11 9.67 23.16
CA MET A 475 -8.25 10.41 23.71
C MET A 475 -7.91 11.21 24.97
N GLY A 476 -7.12 10.65 25.90
CA GLY A 476 -6.66 11.35 27.10
C GLY A 476 -5.79 12.58 26.80
N PRO A 477 -4.72 12.44 25.98
CA PRO A 477 -3.91 13.58 25.53
C PRO A 477 -4.73 14.64 24.79
N LEU A 478 -5.65 14.23 23.91
CA LEU A 478 -6.51 15.15 23.18
C LEU A 478 -7.48 15.91 24.09
N ALA A 479 -8.12 15.21 25.04
CA ALA A 479 -9.02 15.83 26.00
C ALA A 479 -8.29 16.88 26.85
N THR A 480 -7.07 16.57 27.28
CA THR A 480 -6.21 17.50 28.02
C THR A 480 -5.89 18.74 27.20
N ARG A 481 -5.52 18.55 25.92
CA ARG A 481 -5.25 19.64 24.98
C ARG A 481 -6.47 20.53 24.76
N LEU A 482 -7.64 19.94 24.50
CA LEU A 482 -8.89 20.67 24.28
C LEU A 482 -9.29 21.50 25.49
N ARG A 483 -9.21 20.94 26.70
CA ARG A 483 -9.46 21.69 27.94
C ARG A 483 -8.48 22.83 28.13
N ALA A 484 -7.20 22.62 27.82
CA ALA A 484 -6.18 23.68 27.85
C ALA A 484 -6.42 24.79 26.82
N GLN A 485 -7.11 24.49 25.71
CA GLN A 485 -7.57 25.46 24.71
C GLN A 485 -8.88 26.18 25.12
N GLY A 486 -9.44 25.88 26.30
CA GLY A 486 -10.68 26.49 26.79
C GLY A 486 -11.97 25.81 26.30
N VAL A 487 -11.88 24.63 25.66
CA VAL A 487 -13.07 23.88 25.24
C VAL A 487 -13.77 23.28 26.46
N THR A 488 -15.07 23.53 26.58
CA THR A 488 -15.91 22.92 27.62
C THR A 488 -16.34 21.54 27.15
N ILE A 489 -15.92 20.48 27.84
CA ILE A 489 -16.29 19.09 27.51
C ILE A 489 -17.24 18.55 28.58
N ARG A 490 -18.46 18.19 28.17
CA ARG A 490 -19.51 17.60 29.02
C ARG A 490 -19.73 16.14 28.63
N THR A 491 -19.10 15.21 29.33
CA THR A 491 -19.34 13.75 29.23
C THR A 491 -20.53 13.34 30.09
N GLY A 492 -21.18 12.22 29.75
CA GLY A 492 -22.43 11.79 30.40
C GLY A 492 -23.62 12.70 30.10
N ALA A 493 -23.47 13.60 29.12
CA ALA A 493 -24.44 14.64 28.77
C ALA A 493 -25.09 14.29 27.43
N ALA A 494 -26.03 13.34 27.47
CA ALA A 494 -26.85 13.00 26.31
C ALA A 494 -27.77 14.17 25.96
N VAL A 495 -27.58 14.75 24.77
CA VAL A 495 -28.49 15.79 24.26
C VAL A 495 -29.87 15.18 24.01
N LYS A 496 -30.90 15.77 24.61
CA LYS A 496 -32.29 15.29 24.49
C LYS A 496 -33.10 16.09 23.49
N SER A 497 -32.74 17.34 23.26
CA SER A 497 -33.45 18.27 22.40
C SER A 497 -32.49 19.22 21.68
N LEU A 498 -32.74 19.41 20.39
CA LEU A 498 -32.05 20.37 19.54
C LEU A 498 -33.11 21.17 18.77
N LYS A 499 -33.17 22.49 19.01
CA LYS A 499 -33.98 23.41 18.21
C LYS A 499 -33.08 24.19 17.27
N VAL A 500 -33.52 24.32 16.02
CA VAL A 500 -32.78 25.00 14.94
C VAL A 500 -33.59 26.10 14.26
N GLU A 501 -34.84 26.32 14.69
CA GLU A 501 -35.73 27.36 14.18
C GLU A 501 -35.68 28.60 15.08
N GLY A 502 -35.40 29.78 14.52
CA GLY A 502 -35.30 31.03 15.28
C GLY A 502 -34.02 31.18 16.12
N GLY A 503 -33.05 30.28 15.95
CA GLY A 503 -31.78 30.22 16.68
C GLY A 503 -31.40 28.78 17.04
N PHE A 504 -30.22 28.58 17.62
CA PHE A 504 -29.80 27.26 18.10
C PHE A 504 -29.96 27.14 19.61
N GLU A 505 -30.70 26.12 20.04
CA GLU A 505 -30.89 25.79 21.44
C GLU A 505 -30.63 24.29 21.65
N VAL A 506 -29.70 23.95 22.54
CA VAL A 506 -29.33 22.57 22.91
C VAL A 506 -29.69 22.38 24.38
N ASP A 507 -30.70 21.54 24.65
CA ASP A 507 -31.25 21.32 26.01
C ASP A 507 -31.52 22.62 26.81
N GLY A 508 -32.04 23.65 26.13
CA GLY A 508 -32.37 24.95 26.71
C GLY A 508 -31.22 25.97 26.71
N GLU A 509 -29.99 25.57 26.37
CA GLU A 509 -28.84 26.48 26.28
C GLU A 509 -28.68 27.02 24.85
N ARG A 510 -28.51 28.35 24.71
CA ARG A 510 -28.39 29.01 23.41
C ARG A 510 -26.96 29.02 22.86
N PHE A 511 -26.85 28.82 21.56
CA PHE A 511 -25.59 28.84 20.79
C PHE A 511 -25.75 29.62 19.48
N ASP A 512 -24.64 30.08 18.91
CA ASP A 512 -24.61 30.80 17.62
C ASP A 512 -24.52 29.84 16.43
N SER A 513 -23.97 28.65 16.64
CA SER A 513 -23.87 27.58 15.64
C SER A 513 -23.82 26.20 16.31
N VAL A 514 -24.15 25.16 15.52
CA VAL A 514 -24.17 23.77 15.95
C VAL A 514 -23.41 22.89 14.96
N VAL A 515 -22.48 22.09 15.48
CA VAL A 515 -21.90 20.95 14.78
C VAL A 515 -22.62 19.68 15.25
N LEU A 516 -23.45 19.09 14.41
CA LEU A 516 -24.08 17.81 14.70
C LEU A 516 -23.11 16.69 14.28
N ALA A 517 -22.36 16.18 15.26
CA ALA A 517 -21.34 15.15 15.12
C ALA A 517 -21.75 13.77 15.70
N ALA A 518 -23.04 13.59 15.97
CA ALA A 518 -23.59 12.36 16.53
C ALA A 518 -23.68 11.25 15.46
N ASN A 519 -23.86 10.01 15.91
CA ASN A 519 -24.15 8.90 14.99
C ASN A 519 -25.52 9.09 14.32
N VAL A 520 -25.77 8.34 13.23
CA VAL A 520 -26.98 8.48 12.43
C VAL A 520 -28.27 8.31 13.24
N THR A 521 -28.30 7.36 14.17
CA THR A 521 -29.48 7.10 15.02
C THR A 521 -29.79 8.28 15.93
N ALA A 522 -28.78 8.85 16.58
CA ALA A 522 -28.94 10.03 17.43
C ALA A 522 -29.25 11.29 16.60
N ALA A 523 -28.62 11.47 15.43
CA ALA A 523 -28.90 12.58 14.53
C ALA A 523 -30.37 12.58 14.06
N LYS A 524 -30.92 11.39 13.73
CA LYS A 524 -32.35 11.21 13.40
C LYS A 524 -33.27 11.57 14.56
N ALA A 525 -32.92 11.15 15.77
CA ALA A 525 -33.71 11.46 16.96
C ALA A 525 -33.73 12.97 17.28
N LEU A 526 -32.60 13.66 17.06
CA LEU A 526 -32.46 15.10 17.32
C LEU A 526 -33.09 15.97 16.23
N LEU A 527 -33.08 15.53 14.97
CA LEU A 527 -33.68 16.24 13.84
C LEU A 527 -34.58 15.28 13.02
N PRO A 528 -35.77 14.91 13.53
CA PRO A 528 -36.70 14.03 12.84
C PRO A 528 -37.06 14.54 11.44
N GLY A 529 -37.21 13.64 10.46
CA GLY A 529 -37.59 14.00 9.09
C GLY A 529 -36.42 14.39 8.17
N ARG A 530 -35.21 14.63 8.69
CA ARG A 530 -34.06 15.10 7.88
C ARG A 530 -33.18 13.97 7.32
N PHE A 531 -33.09 12.85 8.02
CA PHE A 531 -32.13 11.76 7.71
C PHE A 531 -32.79 10.38 7.68
N ASP A 532 -34.09 10.33 7.37
CA ASP A 532 -34.93 9.15 7.56
C ASP A 532 -34.47 7.94 6.74
N ALA A 533 -33.93 8.17 5.55
CA ALA A 533 -33.39 7.13 4.67
C ALA A 533 -32.12 6.48 5.21
N LEU A 534 -31.35 7.16 6.07
CA LEU A 534 -30.10 6.61 6.60
C LEU A 534 -30.38 5.67 7.78
N THR A 535 -29.56 4.62 7.89
CA THR A 535 -29.64 3.61 8.94
C THR A 535 -28.27 3.33 9.54
N ALA A 536 -28.25 2.81 10.75
CA ALA A 536 -27.07 2.18 11.31
C ALA A 536 -26.76 0.87 10.56
N GLY A 537 -25.50 0.45 10.65
CA GLY A 537 -24.96 -0.74 10.01
C GLY A 537 -25.45 -2.04 10.65
N GLN A 538 -24.91 -3.16 10.18
CA GLN A 538 -25.22 -4.45 10.79
C GLN A 538 -24.61 -4.58 12.18
N ARG A 539 -25.18 -5.51 12.95
CA ARG A 539 -24.64 -5.91 14.24
C ARG A 539 -23.26 -6.53 14.04
N TYR A 540 -22.31 -6.19 14.91
CA TYR A 540 -20.96 -6.73 14.94
C TYR A 540 -20.65 -7.28 16.33
N ALA A 541 -19.67 -8.18 16.39
CA ALA A 541 -19.14 -8.75 17.62
C ALA A 541 -17.64 -8.52 17.74
N VAL A 542 -17.21 -8.24 18.97
CA VAL A 542 -15.81 -8.37 19.38
C VAL A 542 -15.76 -9.23 20.63
N LEU A 543 -15.18 -10.43 20.51
CA LEU A 543 -14.93 -11.31 21.64
C LEU A 543 -13.48 -11.15 22.09
N ARG A 544 -13.29 -10.64 23.31
CA ARG A 544 -11.99 -10.53 23.98
C ARG A 544 -11.74 -11.73 24.86
N LEU A 545 -10.56 -12.30 24.71
CA LEU A 545 -10.07 -13.44 25.47
C LEU A 545 -8.79 -13.02 26.20
N TRP A 546 -8.77 -13.16 27.53
CA TRP A 546 -7.55 -13.01 28.32
C TRP A 546 -6.91 -14.37 28.52
N LEU A 547 -5.63 -14.48 28.21
CA LEU A 547 -4.90 -15.74 28.19
C LEU A 547 -3.91 -15.80 29.36
N SER A 548 -3.75 -16.98 29.97
CA SER A 548 -2.73 -17.27 30.98
C SER A 548 -1.34 -17.51 30.38
N LYS A 549 -1.28 -17.74 29.07
CA LYS A 549 -0.06 -17.92 28.29
C LYS A 549 -0.27 -17.32 26.90
N PRO A 550 0.80 -16.86 26.23
CA PRO A 550 0.70 -16.42 24.84
C PRO A 550 0.13 -17.51 23.93
N LEU A 551 -0.39 -17.08 22.78
CA LEU A 551 -1.09 -17.92 21.80
C LEU A 551 -0.31 -19.19 21.39
N GLY A 552 1.02 -19.22 21.60
CA GLY A 552 1.90 -20.34 21.30
C GLY A 552 2.14 -20.52 19.80
N GLY A 553 3.30 -21.05 19.40
CA GLY A 553 3.61 -21.34 18.00
C GLY A 553 4.29 -20.19 17.23
N GLU A 554 3.95 -20.06 15.95
CA GLU A 554 4.52 -19.06 15.03
C GLU A 554 4.04 -17.65 15.39
N LYS A 555 4.94 -16.65 15.30
CA LYS A 555 4.60 -15.25 15.57
C LYS A 555 3.58 -14.74 14.52
N MET A 556 2.35 -14.51 14.96
CA MET A 556 1.28 -13.99 14.10
C MET A 556 1.39 -12.46 13.92
N PRO A 557 0.94 -11.91 12.78
CA PRO A 557 0.73 -10.47 12.63
C PRO A 557 -0.29 -9.94 13.65
N ALA A 558 -0.24 -8.63 13.92
CA ALA A 558 -1.18 -8.01 14.86
C ALA A 558 -2.64 -7.96 14.35
N PHE A 559 -2.84 -8.23 13.06
CA PHE A 559 -4.15 -8.34 12.44
C PHE A 559 -4.13 -9.49 11.42
N VAL A 560 -5.08 -10.42 11.54
CA VAL A 560 -5.25 -11.52 10.60
C VAL A 560 -6.71 -11.61 10.18
N ALA A 561 -6.98 -11.46 8.90
CA ALA A 561 -8.31 -11.66 8.32
C ALA A 561 -8.54 -13.14 7.98
N THR A 562 -9.80 -13.57 7.98
CA THR A 562 -10.20 -14.95 7.69
C THR A 562 -11.25 -15.01 6.60
N GLU A 563 -11.19 -16.03 5.74
CA GLU A 563 -12.32 -16.39 4.88
C GLU A 563 -13.42 -16.98 5.77
N ARG A 564 -14.32 -16.12 6.23
CA ARG A 564 -15.46 -16.48 7.10
C ARG A 564 -16.12 -17.78 6.66
N VAL A 565 -16.22 -18.72 7.59
CA VAL A 565 -17.03 -19.93 7.44
C VAL A 565 -18.48 -19.64 7.85
N ARG A 566 -18.69 -18.95 8.98
CA ARG A 566 -19.99 -18.52 9.51
C ARG A 566 -19.96 -17.12 10.08
N ALA A 567 -19.02 -16.77 10.96
CA ALA A 567 -19.04 -15.46 11.63
C ALA A 567 -17.68 -14.79 11.81
N LEU A 568 -16.59 -15.53 11.96
CA LEU A 568 -15.27 -14.96 12.22
C LEU A 568 -14.69 -14.30 10.96
N ASP A 569 -14.43 -12.99 11.04
CA ASP A 569 -13.86 -12.20 9.95
C ASP A 569 -12.38 -11.90 10.15
N ALA A 570 -11.96 -11.74 11.41
CA ALA A 570 -10.58 -11.46 11.76
C ALA A 570 -10.27 -11.85 13.21
N PHE A 571 -9.00 -12.01 13.52
CA PHE A 571 -8.50 -12.07 14.89
C PHE A 571 -7.24 -11.20 15.05
N CYS A 572 -7.08 -10.64 16.25
CA CYS A 572 -6.03 -9.68 16.56
C CYS A 572 -5.36 -10.07 17.89
N PRO A 573 -4.09 -10.54 17.87
CA PRO A 573 -3.31 -10.67 19.10
C PRO A 573 -2.88 -9.27 19.54
N VAL A 574 -3.72 -8.63 20.37
CA VAL A 574 -3.52 -7.25 20.86
C VAL A 574 -2.28 -7.17 21.74
N SER A 575 -2.05 -8.20 22.55
CA SER A 575 -0.84 -8.39 23.35
C SER A 575 -0.56 -9.88 23.54
N ASP A 576 0.52 -10.21 24.24
CA ASP A 576 0.82 -11.59 24.63
C ASP A 576 -0.25 -12.21 25.54
N GLU A 577 -1.11 -11.40 26.16
CA GLU A 577 -2.14 -11.84 27.11
C GLU A 577 -3.57 -11.61 26.61
N VAL A 578 -3.76 -10.89 25.50
CA VAL A 578 -5.09 -10.49 25.01
C VAL A 578 -5.25 -10.81 23.54
N LEU A 579 -6.28 -11.59 23.23
CA LEU A 579 -6.72 -11.91 21.87
C LEU A 579 -8.12 -11.36 21.64
N GLU A 580 -8.32 -10.72 20.49
CA GLU A 580 -9.64 -10.33 20.01
C GLU A 580 -10.06 -11.17 18.81
N LEU A 581 -11.31 -11.61 18.80
CA LEU A 581 -11.99 -12.25 17.67
C LEU A 581 -13.10 -11.33 17.18
N HIS A 582 -13.08 -11.00 15.89
CA HIS A 582 -13.98 -10.02 15.29
C HIS A 582 -14.97 -10.65 14.31
N SER A 583 -16.22 -10.22 14.40
CA SER A 583 -17.23 -10.37 13.36
C SER A 583 -17.78 -9.00 13.02
N TYR A 584 -17.54 -8.49 11.81
CA TYR A 584 -17.94 -7.14 11.41
C TYR A 584 -19.38 -7.06 10.89
N ALA A 585 -19.96 -8.19 10.50
CA ALA A 585 -21.36 -8.29 10.09
C ALA A 585 -21.91 -9.66 10.52
N LEU A 586 -22.46 -9.74 11.72
CA LEU A 586 -23.03 -10.97 12.26
C LEU A 586 -24.17 -11.47 11.36
N PRO A 587 -24.26 -12.79 11.12
CA PRO A 587 -25.44 -13.38 10.48
C PRO A 587 -26.70 -13.09 11.29
N ASP A 588 -27.80 -12.73 10.62
CA ASP A 588 -29.06 -12.39 11.30
C ASP A 588 -29.69 -13.61 12.00
N ASP A 589 -29.36 -14.84 11.57
CA ASP A 589 -29.82 -16.10 12.16
C ASP A 589 -29.00 -16.53 13.38
N LEU A 590 -27.89 -15.84 13.68
CA LEU A 590 -27.01 -16.19 14.80
C LEU A 590 -27.46 -15.49 16.09
N SER A 591 -27.92 -16.30 17.05
CA SER A 591 -28.34 -15.82 18.37
C SER A 591 -27.16 -15.30 19.18
N ASP A 592 -27.40 -14.30 20.04
CA ASP A 592 -26.38 -13.68 20.91
C ASP A 592 -25.71 -14.72 21.83
N ALA A 593 -26.47 -15.73 22.27
CA ALA A 593 -25.98 -16.80 23.13
C ALA A 593 -24.99 -17.73 22.41
N ASP A 594 -25.06 -17.82 21.08
CA ASP A 594 -24.21 -18.69 20.26
C ASP A 594 -22.94 -18.00 19.75
N VAL A 595 -22.89 -16.66 19.76
CA VAL A 595 -21.78 -15.88 19.15
C VAL A 595 -20.42 -16.31 19.69
N THR A 596 -20.25 -16.37 21.01
CA THR A 596 -18.97 -16.73 21.64
C THR A 596 -18.50 -18.11 21.17
N ARG A 597 -19.39 -19.10 21.22
CA ARG A 597 -19.10 -20.48 20.84
C ARG A 597 -18.68 -20.56 19.37
N VAL A 598 -19.42 -19.93 18.48
CA VAL A 598 -19.14 -19.94 17.03
C VAL A 598 -17.79 -19.27 16.73
N LEU A 599 -17.49 -18.13 17.33
CA LEU A 599 -16.21 -17.44 17.11
C LEU A 599 -15.02 -18.28 17.59
N GLU A 600 -15.11 -18.92 18.76
CA GLU A 600 -14.05 -19.79 19.28
C GLU A 600 -13.87 -21.07 18.45
N GLU A 601 -14.97 -21.70 18.02
CA GLU A 601 -14.94 -22.89 17.14
C GLU A 601 -14.24 -22.58 15.81
N GLU A 602 -14.58 -21.45 15.18
CA GLU A 602 -13.93 -21.01 13.93
C GLU A 602 -12.49 -20.60 14.14
N PHE A 603 -12.18 -19.90 15.23
CA PHE A 603 -10.80 -19.53 15.54
C PHE A 603 -9.91 -20.77 15.67
N LYS A 604 -10.39 -21.81 16.37
CA LYS A 604 -9.67 -23.09 16.51
C LYS A 604 -9.46 -23.79 15.17
N ARG A 605 -10.32 -23.57 14.16
CA ARG A 605 -10.10 -24.08 12.80
C ARG A 605 -8.89 -23.43 12.13
N TYR A 606 -8.68 -22.13 12.30
CA TYR A 606 -7.54 -21.42 11.73
C TYR A 606 -6.26 -21.56 12.56
N VAL A 607 -6.39 -21.76 13.88
CA VAL A 607 -5.28 -21.97 14.81
C VAL A 607 -5.48 -23.28 15.58
N PRO A 608 -5.26 -24.46 14.96
CA PRO A 608 -5.58 -25.76 15.58
C PRO A 608 -4.80 -26.07 16.86
N HIS A 609 -3.62 -25.46 17.01
CA HIS A 609 -2.75 -25.63 18.18
C HIS A 609 -3.12 -24.71 19.35
N PHE A 610 -4.14 -23.84 19.19
CA PHE A 610 -4.59 -22.97 20.26
C PHE A 610 -5.18 -23.78 21.42
N ASP A 611 -4.61 -23.58 22.61
CA ASP A 611 -5.08 -24.20 23.84
C ASP A 611 -6.16 -23.35 24.49
N ALA A 612 -7.42 -23.70 24.26
CA ALA A 612 -8.57 -23.00 24.84
C ALA A 612 -8.60 -23.02 26.38
N SER A 613 -7.87 -23.94 27.03
CA SER A 613 -7.75 -23.94 28.51
C SER A 613 -6.89 -22.78 29.03
N SER A 614 -6.15 -22.10 28.16
CA SER A 614 -5.42 -20.88 28.52
C SER A 614 -6.34 -19.68 28.77
N ILE A 615 -7.59 -19.72 28.33
CA ILE A 615 -8.53 -18.60 28.47
C ILE A 615 -8.94 -18.47 29.94
N THR A 616 -8.54 -17.36 30.55
CA THR A 616 -8.85 -17.00 31.94
C THR A 616 -10.14 -16.22 32.09
N SER A 617 -10.46 -15.37 31.11
CA SER A 617 -11.64 -14.50 31.10
C SER A 617 -12.14 -14.28 29.68
N ARG A 618 -13.43 -14.01 29.54
CA ARG A 618 -14.11 -13.72 28.27
C ARG A 618 -14.93 -12.46 28.41
N HIS A 619 -14.92 -11.61 27.39
CA HIS A 619 -15.82 -10.47 27.31
C HIS A 619 -16.33 -10.35 25.86
N LEU A 620 -17.64 -10.53 25.68
CA LEU A 620 -18.30 -10.39 24.38
C LEU A 620 -18.96 -9.02 24.30
N GLN A 621 -18.57 -8.24 23.30
CA GLN A 621 -19.22 -6.99 22.94
C GLN A 621 -20.07 -7.18 21.68
N LEU A 622 -21.36 -6.83 21.76
CA LEU A 622 -22.31 -6.81 20.64
C LEU A 622 -22.87 -5.40 20.45
N ARG A 623 -22.73 -4.84 19.25
CA ARG A 623 -23.18 -3.47 18.93
C ARG A 623 -23.62 -3.37 17.48
N ASP A 624 -24.34 -2.31 17.12
CA ASP A 624 -24.90 -2.03 15.79
C ASP A 624 -24.82 -0.54 15.44
N ASP A 625 -23.80 0.15 15.93
CA ASP A 625 -23.68 1.62 15.91
C ASP A 625 -22.75 2.18 14.82
N PHE A 626 -22.26 1.34 13.91
CA PHE A 626 -21.51 1.77 12.73
C PHE A 626 -22.42 2.38 11.66
N THR A 627 -21.81 3.14 10.75
CA THR A 627 -22.52 3.73 9.61
C THR A 627 -22.77 2.66 8.57
N ALA A 628 -24.01 2.56 8.08
CA ALA A 628 -24.33 1.64 6.99
C ALA A 628 -23.78 2.13 5.65
N PHE A 629 -23.19 1.21 4.89
CA PHE A 629 -22.84 1.38 3.47
C PHE A 629 -23.74 0.51 2.59
N HIS A 630 -25.01 0.39 2.98
CA HIS A 630 -25.97 -0.49 2.32
C HIS A 630 -26.48 0.07 0.98
N LEU A 631 -27.18 -0.77 0.22
CA LEU A 631 -27.84 -0.44 -1.04
C LEU A 631 -28.63 0.87 -0.98
N GLY A 632 -28.46 1.70 -2.01
CA GLY A 632 -29.25 2.91 -2.24
C GLY A 632 -29.02 4.06 -1.26
N LEU A 633 -28.10 3.92 -0.29
CA LEU A 633 -27.88 4.93 0.75
C LEU A 633 -26.96 6.07 0.33
N ALA A 634 -26.09 5.88 -0.68
CA ALA A 634 -25.06 6.86 -1.00
C ALA A 634 -25.66 8.21 -1.40
N LYS A 635 -26.74 8.19 -2.19
CA LYS A 635 -27.48 9.39 -2.63
C LYS A 635 -28.19 10.15 -1.49
N HIS A 636 -28.42 9.49 -0.36
CA HIS A 636 -29.11 10.06 0.80
C HIS A 636 -28.17 10.63 1.86
N ARG A 637 -26.85 10.44 1.71
CA ARG A 637 -25.86 11.04 2.62
C ARG A 637 -25.86 12.56 2.43
N PRO A 638 -26.11 13.36 3.48
CA PRO A 638 -26.13 14.81 3.36
C PRO A 638 -24.70 15.36 3.23
N SER A 639 -24.57 16.57 2.69
CA SER A 639 -23.33 17.33 2.75
C SER A 639 -23.03 17.82 4.18
N VAL A 640 -21.78 18.22 4.41
CA VAL A 640 -21.34 18.89 5.66
C VAL A 640 -22.13 20.18 5.91
N GLU A 641 -22.28 21.02 4.88
CA GLU A 641 -23.08 22.24 4.95
C GLU A 641 -24.56 21.90 4.76
N THR A 642 -25.43 22.50 5.57
CA THR A 642 -26.89 22.35 5.49
C THR A 642 -27.55 23.63 5.00
N ASN A 643 -28.82 23.53 4.59
CA ASN A 643 -29.63 24.70 4.23
C ASN A 643 -30.00 25.59 5.44
N VAL A 644 -29.62 25.23 6.66
CA VAL A 644 -29.82 26.05 7.87
C VAL A 644 -28.47 26.68 8.23
N PRO A 645 -28.28 28.00 8.00
CA PRO A 645 -27.00 28.65 8.25
C PRO A 645 -26.54 28.46 9.70
N GLY A 646 -25.36 27.88 9.89
CA GLY A 646 -24.76 27.64 11.22
C GLY A 646 -25.06 26.26 11.80
N LEU A 647 -25.91 25.47 11.15
CA LEU A 647 -26.01 24.03 11.38
C LEU A 647 -25.13 23.31 10.37
N VAL A 648 -24.10 22.64 10.86
CA VAL A 648 -23.19 21.81 10.05
C VAL A 648 -23.17 20.38 10.56
N LEU A 649 -22.94 19.44 9.66
CA LEU A 649 -22.92 18.00 9.94
C LEU A 649 -21.48 17.48 9.90
N ALA A 650 -21.14 16.60 10.83
CA ALA A 650 -19.86 15.91 10.84
C ALA A 650 -20.05 14.43 11.22
N GLY A 651 -19.27 13.54 10.63
CA GLY A 651 -19.34 12.11 10.86
C GLY A 651 -19.00 11.30 9.61
N ASP A 652 -18.69 10.03 9.82
CA ASP A 652 -18.45 9.07 8.73
C ASP A 652 -19.70 8.79 7.87
N TRP A 653 -20.89 9.18 8.35
CA TRP A 653 -22.15 9.08 7.62
C TRP A 653 -22.43 10.24 6.67
N VAL A 654 -21.69 11.34 6.80
CA VAL A 654 -21.82 12.56 5.98
C VAL A 654 -21.12 12.36 4.64
N GLY A 655 -21.76 12.79 3.56
CA GLY A 655 -21.22 12.77 2.21
C GLY A 655 -20.14 13.83 2.01
N LEU A 656 -18.96 13.40 1.57
CA LEU A 656 -17.84 14.28 1.23
C LEU A 656 -17.71 14.42 -0.30
N PRO A 657 -17.26 15.57 -0.83
CA PRO A 657 -17.15 15.84 -2.28
C PRO A 657 -15.91 15.19 -2.92
N PHE A 658 -15.37 14.15 -2.29
CA PHE A 658 -14.23 13.37 -2.74
C PHE A 658 -14.21 12.02 -1.99
N PRO A 659 -13.48 11.02 -2.50
CA PRO A 659 -13.38 9.72 -1.85
C PRO A 659 -12.68 9.84 -0.50
N SER A 660 -13.43 9.54 0.55
CA SER A 660 -12.94 9.40 1.92
C SER A 660 -13.97 8.60 2.71
N MET A 661 -13.49 7.78 3.65
CA MET A 661 -14.32 6.82 4.41
C MET A 661 -13.77 6.58 5.82
N LEU A 662 -14.60 5.99 6.67
CA LEU A 662 -14.27 5.55 8.02
C LEU A 662 -13.58 6.66 8.84
N MET A 663 -12.44 6.39 9.48
CA MET A 663 -11.77 7.35 10.36
C MET A 663 -11.30 8.61 9.61
N GLU A 664 -10.73 8.47 8.41
CA GLU A 664 -10.39 9.64 7.57
C GLU A 664 -11.63 10.44 7.23
N GLY A 665 -12.74 9.77 6.87
CA GLY A 665 -14.01 10.43 6.56
C GLY A 665 -14.58 11.18 7.76
N ALA A 666 -14.60 10.55 8.94
CA ALA A 666 -15.02 11.18 10.18
C ALA A 666 -14.17 12.41 10.53
N HIS A 667 -12.84 12.26 10.55
CA HIS A 667 -11.94 13.38 10.82
C HIS A 667 -12.12 14.51 9.79
N THR A 668 -12.06 14.18 8.50
CA THR A 668 -12.14 15.16 7.41
C THR A 668 -13.47 15.90 7.38
N SER A 669 -14.59 15.21 7.67
CA SER A 669 -15.89 15.87 7.82
C SER A 669 -15.90 16.89 8.98
N GLY A 670 -15.18 16.62 10.08
CA GLY A 670 -14.98 17.56 11.18
C GLY A 670 -14.16 18.78 10.77
N VAL A 671 -13.08 18.58 9.98
CA VAL A 671 -12.30 19.69 9.39
C VAL A 671 -13.19 20.55 8.49
N MET A 672 -13.96 19.93 7.62
CA MET A 672 -14.87 20.64 6.72
C MET A 672 -15.98 21.37 7.48
N ALA A 673 -16.56 20.78 8.53
CA ALA A 673 -17.56 21.42 9.37
C ALA A 673 -17.00 22.68 10.04
N ALA A 674 -15.78 22.59 10.60
CA ALA A 674 -15.07 23.74 11.13
C ALA A 674 -14.84 24.82 10.05
N ASN A 675 -14.43 24.41 8.84
CA ASN A 675 -14.19 25.32 7.73
C ASN A 675 -15.45 26.07 7.27
N VAL A 676 -16.63 25.42 7.25
CA VAL A 676 -17.89 26.09 6.92
C VAL A 676 -18.17 27.22 7.91
N LEU A 677 -18.03 26.97 9.22
CA LEU A 677 -18.21 28.00 10.24
C LEU A 677 -17.12 29.08 10.18
N CYS A 678 -15.87 28.71 9.91
CA CYS A 678 -14.78 29.67 9.72
C CYS A 678 -15.04 30.62 8.54
N LYS A 679 -15.49 30.08 7.39
CA LYS A 679 -15.85 30.88 6.21
C LYS A 679 -16.97 31.86 6.53
N ARG A 680 -18.01 31.40 7.24
CA ARG A 680 -19.12 32.25 7.68
C ARG A 680 -18.65 33.39 8.57
N ALA A 681 -17.76 33.11 9.52
CA ALA A 681 -17.23 34.12 10.43
C ALA A 681 -16.07 34.95 9.83
N GLY A 682 -15.70 34.71 8.57
CA GLY A 682 -14.65 35.45 7.87
C GLY A 682 -13.23 35.18 8.38
N VAL A 683 -12.99 34.04 9.04
CA VAL A 683 -11.67 33.65 9.55
C VAL A 683 -11.03 32.57 8.69
N ARG A 684 -9.71 32.45 8.78
CA ARG A 684 -8.89 31.53 7.99
C ARG A 684 -9.34 30.08 8.18
N THR A 685 -9.52 29.35 7.08
CA THR A 685 -9.85 27.92 7.10
C THR A 685 -8.62 27.04 7.38
N PHE A 686 -8.82 25.73 7.40
CA PHE A 686 -7.80 24.70 7.52
C PHE A 686 -7.68 23.94 6.20
N PRO A 687 -6.46 23.49 5.84
CA PRO A 687 -6.26 22.76 4.61
C PRO A 687 -6.99 21.41 4.65
N VAL A 688 -7.50 20.99 3.50
CA VAL A 688 -8.10 19.67 3.31
C VAL A 688 -7.46 19.02 2.11
N TRP A 689 -7.00 17.78 2.26
CA TRP A 689 -6.43 16.98 1.19
C TRP A 689 -7.34 15.79 0.85
N SER A 690 -7.17 15.27 -0.36
CA SER A 690 -7.85 14.07 -0.82
C SER A 690 -6.93 13.23 -1.69
N VAL A 691 -7.25 11.95 -1.83
CA VAL A 691 -6.77 11.15 -2.97
C VAL A 691 -7.41 11.69 -4.27
N PRO A 692 -6.90 11.33 -5.46
CA PRO A 692 -7.50 11.74 -6.72
C PRO A 692 -9.01 11.47 -6.75
N LYS A 693 -9.79 12.45 -7.19
CA LYS A 693 -11.27 12.34 -7.19
C LYS A 693 -11.83 11.30 -8.16
N ARG A 694 -11.04 10.96 -9.19
CA ARG A 694 -11.43 10.06 -10.29
C ARG A 694 -10.41 8.93 -10.44
N GLY A 695 -10.90 7.76 -10.87
CA GLY A 695 -10.08 6.59 -11.20
C GLY A 695 -9.28 6.76 -12.49
N LEU A 696 -8.28 5.91 -12.69
CA LEU A 696 -7.36 5.96 -13.85
C LEU A 696 -8.08 5.92 -15.21
N LEU A 697 -9.16 5.12 -15.28
CA LEU A 697 -9.96 4.88 -16.48
C LEU A 697 -11.28 5.65 -16.50
N ALA A 698 -11.53 6.51 -15.50
CA ALA A 698 -12.71 7.37 -15.50
C ALA A 698 -12.69 8.29 -16.73
N ARG A 699 -13.74 8.20 -17.54
CA ARG A 699 -13.92 9.06 -18.73
C ARG A 699 -14.53 10.40 -18.31
N GLY A 700 -14.10 11.46 -18.99
CA GLY A 700 -14.55 12.85 -18.81
C GLY A 700 -16.04 13.02 -18.70
#